data_AF-U2PWF1-F1
#
_entry.id   AF-U2PWF1-F1
#
_cell.length_a   1.000
_cell.length_b   1.000
_cell.length_c   1.000
_cell.angle_alpha   90.00
_cell.angle_beta   90.00
_cell.angle_gamma   90.00
#
_symmetry.space_group_name_H-M   'P 1'
#
loop_
_entity.id
_entity.type
_entity.pdbx_description
1 polymer ?
#
loop_
_entity_poly.entity_id
_entity_poly.type
_entity_poly.pdbx_seq_one_letter_code
_entity_poly.pdbx_strand_id
1 'polypeptide(L)'
;MKVTKVDGISHKKYIEEGKLVKSTSEENRTSERLSELLSIRLDIYIKNPDNASEEENRIRRENLKKFFSNKVLHLKDSVLYLKNRKEKNAVQDKNYSEEDISEYDLKNKNSFSVLKKILLNEDVNSEELEIFRKDVEAKLNKINSLKYSFEENKANYQKINENNVEKVGGKSKRNIIYDYYRESAKRNDYINNVQEAFDKLYKKEDIEKLFFLIENSKKHEKYKIREYYHKIIGRKNDKENFAKIIYEEIQNVNNIKELIEKIPDMSELKKSQVFYKYYLDKEELNDKNIKYAFCHFVEIEMSQLLKNYVYKRLSNISNDKIKRIFEYQNLKKLIENKLLNKLDTYVRNCGKYNYYLQVGEIATSDFIARNRQNEAFLRNIIGVSSVAYFSLRNILETENENDITGRMRGKTVKNNKGEEKYVSGEVDKIYNENKQNEVKENLKMFYSYDFNMDNKNEIEDFFANIDEAISSIRHGIVHFNLELEGKDIFAFKNIAPSEISKKMFQNEINEKKLKLKIFKQLNSANVFNYYEKDVIIKYLKNTKFNFVNKNIPFVPSFTKLYNKIEDLRNTLKFFWSVPKDKEEKDAQIYLLKNIYYGEFLNKFVKNSKVFFKITNEVIKINKQRNQKTGHYKYQKFENIEKTVPVEYLAIIQSREMINNQDKEEKNTYIDFIQQIFLKGFIDYLNKNNLKYIESNNNNDNNDIFSKIKIKKDNKEKYDKILKNYEKHNRNKEIPHEINEFVREIKLGKILKYTENLNMFYLILKLLNHKELTNLKGSLEKYQSANKEETFSDELELINLLNLDNNRVTEDFELEANEIGKFLDFNENKIKDRKELKKFDTNKIYFDGENIIKHRAFYNIKKYGMLNLLEKIADKAKYKISLKELKEYSNKKNEIEKNYTMQQNLHRKYARPKKDEKFNDEDYKEYEKAIGNIQKYTHLKNKVEFNELNLLQGLLLKILHRLVGYTSIWERDLRFRLKGEFPENHYIEEIFNFDNSKNVKYKSGQIVEKYINFYKELYKDNVEKRSIYSDKKVKKLKQEKKDLYIRNYIAHFNYIPHAEISLLEVLENLRKLLSYDRKLKNAIMKSIVDILKEYGFVATFKIGADKKIEIQTLESEKIVHLKNLKKKKLMTDRNSEELCELVKVMFEYKALE
;
A
#
# COMPACT_ATOMS: atom_id res chain seq x y z
N MET A 1 1.44 10.10 26.28
CA MET A 1 -0.02 9.85 26.24
C MET A 1 -0.41 9.40 24.85
N LYS A 2 -0.85 8.15 24.73
CA LYS A 2 -1.50 7.61 23.53
C LYS A 2 -2.97 7.37 23.89
N VAL A 3 -3.85 8.29 23.48
CA VAL A 3 -5.26 8.28 23.89
C VAL A 3 -6.07 7.34 22.99
N THR A 4 -5.87 7.43 21.68
CA THR A 4 -6.57 6.65 20.65
C THR A 4 -5.73 5.50 20.11
N LYS A 5 -6.37 4.56 19.40
CA LYS A 5 -5.83 3.29 18.87
C LYS A 5 -5.45 2.26 19.94
N VAL A 6 -5.94 2.45 21.15
CA VAL A 6 -5.88 1.46 22.24
C VAL A 6 -7.30 0.92 22.40
N ASP A 7 -7.46 -0.39 22.46
CA ASP A 7 -8.76 -1.09 22.58
C ASP A 7 -9.82 -0.67 21.54
N GLY A 8 -9.38 -0.31 20.34
CA GLY A 8 -10.26 0.12 19.25
C GLY A 8 -10.84 1.54 19.42
N ILE A 9 -10.37 2.33 20.39
CA ILE A 9 -10.84 3.71 20.59
C ILE A 9 -10.33 4.63 19.47
N SER A 10 -11.23 5.41 18.89
CA SER A 10 -10.93 6.44 17.89
C SER A 10 -11.63 7.76 18.23
N HIS A 11 -11.09 8.88 17.75
CA HIS A 11 -11.80 10.16 17.83
C HIS A 11 -12.61 10.34 16.54
N LYS A 12 -13.90 10.61 16.69
CA LYS A 12 -14.79 10.94 15.58
C LYS A 12 -15.49 12.28 15.86
N LYS A 13 -15.70 13.02 14.79
CA LYS A 13 -16.39 14.32 14.78
C LYS A 13 -17.85 14.11 14.41
N TYR A 14 -18.74 14.49 15.31
CA TYR A 14 -20.19 14.56 15.11
C TYR A 14 -20.63 16.02 15.09
N ILE A 15 -21.94 16.25 14.92
CA ILE A 15 -22.51 17.59 14.80
C ILE A 15 -22.40 18.37 16.11
N GLU A 16 -22.84 17.78 17.22
CA GLU A 16 -22.86 18.42 18.54
C GLU A 16 -21.46 18.58 19.13
N GLU A 17 -20.67 17.51 19.09
CA GLU A 17 -19.34 17.43 19.69
C GLU A 17 -18.40 16.46 18.94
N GLY A 18 -17.10 16.58 19.19
CA GLY A 18 -16.15 15.52 18.89
C GLY A 18 -15.98 14.58 20.09
N LYS A 19 -16.20 13.28 19.89
CA LYS A 19 -16.14 12.27 20.96
C LYS A 19 -15.20 11.11 20.65
N LEU A 20 -14.68 10.48 21.69
CA LEU A 20 -14.01 9.19 21.60
C LEU A 20 -15.05 8.08 21.52
N VAL A 21 -14.93 7.22 20.52
CA VAL A 21 -15.84 6.10 20.27
C VAL A 21 -15.07 4.79 20.14
N LYS A 22 -15.74 3.67 20.46
CA LYS A 22 -15.17 2.32 20.37
C LYS A 22 -15.79 1.56 19.19
N SER A 23 -14.93 1.02 18.32
CA SER A 23 -15.38 0.27 17.15
C SER A 23 -16.33 1.08 16.25
N THR A 24 -17.51 0.56 15.92
CA THR A 24 -18.56 1.20 15.11
C THR A 24 -19.66 1.87 15.94
N SER A 25 -19.62 1.78 17.28
CA SER A 25 -20.60 2.43 18.16
C SER A 25 -20.44 3.95 18.14
N GLU A 26 -21.53 4.68 18.34
CA GLU A 26 -21.53 6.14 18.49
C GLU A 26 -21.50 6.59 19.97
N GLU A 27 -21.48 5.67 20.92
CA GLU A 27 -21.45 6.00 22.34
C GLU A 27 -20.22 6.84 22.70
N ASN A 28 -20.42 7.89 23.51
CA ASN A 28 -19.35 8.73 23.98
C ASN A 28 -18.56 8.02 25.09
N ARG A 29 -17.35 7.55 24.75
CA ARG A 29 -16.41 6.87 25.65
C ARG A 29 -15.29 7.80 26.11
N THR A 30 -15.46 9.12 25.97
CA THR A 30 -14.40 10.11 26.26
C THR A 30 -14.06 10.12 27.74
N SER A 31 -15.04 10.26 28.63
CA SER A 31 -14.82 10.28 30.08
C SER A 31 -14.24 8.96 30.59
N GLU A 32 -14.78 7.83 30.15
CA GLU A 32 -14.28 6.48 30.47
C GLU A 32 -12.81 6.31 30.06
N ARG A 33 -12.48 6.62 28.81
CA ARG A 33 -11.10 6.47 28.33
C ARG A 33 -10.14 7.43 29.03
N LEU A 34 -10.58 8.64 29.34
CA LEU A 34 -9.74 9.63 30.00
C LEU A 34 -9.52 9.30 31.49
N SER A 35 -10.51 8.72 32.17
CA SER A 35 -10.35 8.26 33.56
C SER A 35 -9.38 7.09 33.66
N GLU A 36 -9.40 6.14 32.72
CA GLU A 36 -8.38 5.07 32.64
C GLU A 36 -6.95 5.62 32.53
N LEU A 37 -6.79 6.74 31.82
CA LEU A 37 -5.50 7.39 31.63
C LEU A 37 -5.07 8.21 32.85
N LEU A 38 -5.94 8.49 33.81
CA LEU A 38 -5.64 9.18 35.08
C LEU A 38 -4.91 8.27 36.08
N SER A 39 -3.96 7.49 35.56
CA SER A 39 -3.21 6.50 36.32
C SER A 39 -1.71 6.64 36.06
N ILE A 40 -0.89 6.87 37.10
CA ILE A 40 0.56 7.10 36.94
C ILE A 40 1.32 5.82 37.25
N ARG A 41 2.04 5.29 36.27
CA ARG A 41 2.95 4.17 36.50
C ARG A 41 4.18 4.66 37.26
N LEU A 42 4.60 3.93 38.28
CA LEU A 42 5.72 4.35 39.14
C LEU A 42 7.08 4.26 38.43
N ASP A 43 7.19 3.50 37.33
CA ASP A 43 8.42 3.40 36.51
C ASP A 43 8.93 4.76 36.00
N ILE A 44 8.06 5.77 35.93
CA ILE A 44 8.45 7.11 35.48
C ILE A 44 9.41 7.80 36.43
N TYR A 45 9.43 7.42 37.71
CA TYR A 45 10.30 8.03 38.74
C TYR A 45 11.70 7.42 38.74
N ILE A 46 11.91 6.28 38.08
CA ILE A 46 13.21 5.65 37.89
C ILE A 46 13.96 6.33 36.73
N LYS A 47 15.27 6.61 36.91
CA LYS A 47 16.16 7.12 35.86
C LYS A 47 16.28 6.14 34.68
N ASN A 48 16.78 6.64 33.54
CA ASN A 48 16.96 5.76 32.38
C ASN A 48 18.14 4.80 32.62
N PRO A 49 17.98 3.48 32.39
CA PRO A 49 19.09 2.53 32.54
C PRO A 49 20.30 2.87 31.67
N ASP A 50 20.07 3.22 30.39
CA ASP A 50 21.15 3.55 29.43
C ASP A 50 22.04 4.75 29.83
N ASN A 51 21.63 5.52 30.84
CA ASN A 51 22.40 6.66 31.33
C ASN A 51 23.25 6.31 32.56
N ALA A 52 23.30 5.04 32.96
CA ALA A 52 24.23 4.58 33.99
C ALA A 52 25.62 4.39 33.39
N SER A 53 26.65 4.83 34.12
CA SER A 53 28.06 4.64 33.75
C SER A 53 28.54 3.20 33.94
N GLU A 54 27.91 2.46 34.87
CA GLU A 54 28.25 1.10 35.23
C GLU A 54 27.13 0.13 34.86
N GLU A 55 27.52 -1.07 34.41
CA GLU A 55 26.61 -2.12 33.96
C GLU A 55 25.69 -2.62 35.09
N GLU A 56 26.19 -2.71 36.32
CA GLU A 56 25.41 -3.11 37.50
C GLU A 56 24.27 -2.12 37.79
N ASN A 57 24.58 -0.82 37.75
CA ASN A 57 23.59 0.25 37.90
C ASN A 57 22.56 0.24 36.76
N ARG A 58 22.97 -0.13 35.54
CA ARG A 58 22.05 -0.30 34.40
C ARG A 58 21.08 -1.45 34.65
N ILE A 59 21.60 -2.63 35.01
CA ILE A 59 20.79 -3.83 35.31
C ILE A 59 19.83 -3.55 36.48
N ARG A 60 20.29 -2.89 37.55
CA ARG A 60 19.45 -2.51 38.69
C ARG A 60 18.29 -1.61 38.26
N ARG A 61 18.56 -0.56 37.46
CA ARG A 61 17.52 0.33 36.92
C ARG A 61 16.55 -0.38 35.96
N GLU A 62 17.02 -1.34 35.16
CA GLU A 62 16.15 -2.17 34.30
C GLU A 62 15.18 -3.01 35.14
N ASN A 63 15.69 -3.67 36.19
CA ASN A 63 14.88 -4.43 37.13
C ASN A 63 13.83 -3.55 37.84
N LEU A 64 14.24 -2.41 38.38
CA LEU A 64 13.34 -1.46 39.04
C LEU A 64 12.26 -0.94 38.09
N LYS A 65 12.63 -0.56 36.85
CA LYS A 65 11.63 -0.16 35.85
C LYS A 65 10.63 -1.28 35.55
N LYS A 66 11.09 -2.52 35.43
CA LYS A 66 10.22 -3.67 35.18
C LYS A 66 9.23 -3.87 36.33
N PHE A 67 9.69 -3.83 37.58
CA PHE A 67 8.84 -3.91 38.77
C PHE A 67 7.80 -2.78 38.82
N PHE A 68 8.26 -1.52 38.84
CA PHE A 68 7.39 -0.35 38.99
C PHE A 68 6.51 -0.08 37.77
N SER A 69 6.78 -0.69 36.61
CA SER A 69 5.89 -0.59 35.45
C SER A 69 4.52 -1.26 35.66
N ASN A 70 4.45 -2.18 36.64
CA ASN A 70 3.22 -2.86 37.05
C ASN A 70 2.51 -2.21 38.24
N LYS A 71 3.16 -1.25 38.91
CA LYS A 71 2.61 -0.47 40.03
C LYS A 71 2.06 0.86 39.51
N VAL A 72 0.80 1.15 39.81
CA VAL A 72 0.10 2.32 39.25
C VAL A 72 -0.61 3.09 40.36
N LEU A 73 -0.36 4.39 40.42
CA LEU A 73 -1.11 5.33 41.26
C LEU A 73 -2.42 5.69 40.57
N HIS A 74 -3.50 5.69 41.33
CA HIS A 74 -4.84 6.03 40.87
C HIS A 74 -5.49 7.00 41.86
N LEU A 75 -6.13 8.05 41.36
CA LEU A 75 -6.91 9.00 42.17
C LEU A 75 -8.38 8.60 42.14
N LYS A 76 -8.96 8.32 43.30
CA LYS A 76 -10.40 8.05 43.46
C LYS A 76 -10.91 8.83 44.67
N ASP A 77 -12.01 9.56 44.52
CA ASP A 77 -12.65 10.32 45.63
C ASP A 77 -11.66 11.22 46.39
N SER A 78 -10.77 11.91 45.66
CA SER A 78 -9.72 12.79 46.20
C SER A 78 -8.62 12.12 47.05
N VAL A 79 -8.56 10.78 47.05
CA VAL A 79 -7.55 9.98 47.75
C VAL A 79 -6.71 9.18 46.74
N LEU A 80 -5.40 9.09 46.97
CA LEU A 80 -4.48 8.33 46.13
C LEU A 80 -4.38 6.88 46.59
N TYR A 81 -4.46 5.96 45.64
CA TYR A 81 -4.38 4.52 45.86
C TYR A 81 -3.34 3.87 44.96
N LEU A 82 -2.70 2.81 45.46
CA LEU A 82 -1.81 1.96 44.69
C LEU A 82 -2.57 0.76 44.12
N LYS A 83 -2.44 0.52 42.82
CA LYS A 83 -3.04 -0.62 42.12
C LYS A 83 -2.00 -1.38 41.30
N ASN A 84 -2.08 -2.71 41.33
CA ASN A 84 -1.31 -3.58 40.44
C ASN A 84 -2.00 -3.68 39.07
N ARG A 85 -1.24 -3.59 37.98
CA ARG A 85 -1.78 -3.62 36.61
C ARG A 85 -2.08 -5.03 36.07
N LYS A 86 -1.42 -6.06 36.59
CA LYS A 86 -1.57 -7.47 36.18
C LYS A 86 -1.88 -8.33 37.41
N GLU A 87 -2.65 -9.41 37.24
CA GLU A 87 -2.84 -10.44 38.27
C GLU A 87 -1.48 -11.03 38.70
N LYS A 88 -1.40 -11.43 39.97
CA LYS A 88 -0.20 -11.66 40.80
C LYS A 88 0.92 -12.57 40.23
N ASN A 89 0.76 -13.25 39.10
CA ASN A 89 1.51 -14.47 38.80
C ASN A 89 2.72 -14.35 37.83
N ALA A 90 3.52 -13.29 37.85
CA ALA A 90 4.77 -13.29 37.05
C ALA A 90 5.95 -12.44 37.57
N VAL A 91 5.77 -11.63 38.61
CA VAL A 91 6.84 -10.72 39.11
C VAL A 91 7.10 -10.92 40.61
N GLN A 92 6.40 -11.85 41.26
CA GLN A 92 6.53 -12.09 42.71
C GLN A 92 7.70 -13.03 43.10
N ASP A 93 8.42 -13.63 42.15
CA ASP A 93 9.53 -14.56 42.48
C ASP A 93 10.91 -13.89 42.58
N LYS A 94 10.98 -12.59 42.87
CA LYS A 94 12.24 -11.92 43.24
C LYS A 94 12.14 -11.39 44.66
N ASN A 95 12.96 -11.94 45.56
CA ASN A 95 13.22 -11.34 46.86
C ASN A 95 14.03 -10.06 46.63
N TYR A 96 13.37 -8.91 46.66
CA TYR A 96 14.05 -7.62 46.65
C TYR A 96 14.57 -7.32 48.07
N SER A 97 15.79 -6.85 48.15
CA SER A 97 16.47 -6.40 49.36
C SER A 97 16.51 -4.86 49.42
N GLU A 98 16.95 -4.32 50.55
CA GLU A 98 17.13 -2.86 50.69
C GLU A 98 18.17 -2.28 49.72
N GLU A 99 19.13 -3.09 49.28
CA GLU A 99 20.22 -2.68 48.39
C GLU A 99 19.78 -2.60 46.91
N ASP A 100 18.61 -3.15 46.58
CA ASP A 100 18.09 -3.19 45.20
C ASP A 100 17.53 -1.84 44.73
N ILE A 101 17.41 -0.84 45.61
CA ILE A 101 17.01 0.52 45.27
C ILE A 101 17.86 1.56 45.99
N SER A 102 18.39 2.53 45.24
CA SER A 102 19.11 3.69 45.79
C SER A 102 18.42 4.99 45.41
N GLU A 103 18.58 6.04 46.22
CA GLU A 103 18.21 7.41 45.84
C GLU A 103 18.83 7.83 44.50
N TYR A 104 20.02 7.32 44.19
CA TYR A 104 20.71 7.61 42.94
C TYR A 104 19.97 7.07 41.71
N ASP A 105 19.11 6.07 41.86
CA ASP A 105 18.32 5.50 40.77
C ASP A 105 17.04 6.29 40.47
N LEU A 106 16.68 7.22 41.34
CA LEU A 106 15.46 8.02 41.22
C LEU A 106 15.71 9.37 40.56
N LYS A 107 14.68 9.86 39.86
CA LYS A 107 14.66 11.21 39.30
C LYS A 107 14.39 12.27 40.35
N ASN A 108 13.63 11.92 41.40
CA ASN A 108 13.30 12.79 42.52
C ASN A 108 13.60 12.03 43.82
N LYS A 109 14.57 12.53 44.59
CA LYS A 109 15.01 11.90 45.85
C LYS A 109 13.89 11.80 46.88
N ASN A 110 12.97 12.78 46.91
CA ASN A 110 11.90 12.82 47.90
C ASN A 110 10.99 11.57 47.81
N SER A 111 10.86 10.97 46.63
CA SER A 111 10.04 9.75 46.42
C SER A 111 10.70 8.45 46.91
N PHE A 112 11.93 8.49 47.42
CA PHE A 112 12.71 7.29 47.77
C PHE A 112 12.06 6.43 48.84
N SER A 113 11.70 7.00 49.99
CA SER A 113 11.10 6.26 51.11
C SER A 113 9.87 5.46 50.66
N VAL A 114 8.94 6.14 49.98
CA VAL A 114 7.70 5.52 49.50
C VAL A 114 7.96 4.44 48.43
N LEU A 115 8.87 4.69 47.48
CA LEU A 115 9.20 3.69 46.45
C LEU A 115 9.93 2.47 47.04
N LYS A 116 10.78 2.66 48.05
CA LYS A 116 11.47 1.58 48.79
C LYS A 116 10.43 0.67 49.48
N LYS A 117 9.49 1.26 50.23
CA LYS A 117 8.38 0.51 50.86
C LYS A 117 7.58 -0.31 49.85
N ILE A 118 7.22 0.29 48.72
CA ILE A 118 6.46 -0.40 47.65
C ILE A 118 7.25 -1.56 47.04
N LEU A 119 8.59 -1.46 46.95
CA LEU A 119 9.46 -2.52 46.45
C LEU A 119 9.52 -3.71 47.41
N LEU A 120 9.62 -3.44 48.71
CA LEU A 120 9.70 -4.43 49.79
C LEU A 120 8.33 -5.03 50.16
N ASN A 121 7.24 -4.57 49.52
CA ASN A 121 5.85 -4.89 49.86
C ASN A 121 5.45 -4.52 51.29
N GLU A 122 6.06 -3.47 51.85
CA GLU A 122 5.61 -2.85 53.09
C GLU A 122 4.29 -2.08 52.86
N ASP A 123 3.49 -1.93 53.92
CA ASP A 123 2.26 -1.15 53.87
C ASP A 123 2.57 0.34 53.66
N VAL A 124 1.97 0.91 52.62
CA VAL A 124 2.05 2.34 52.29
C VAL A 124 0.65 2.92 52.40
N ASN A 125 0.50 3.91 53.28
CA ASN A 125 -0.79 4.55 53.50
C ASN A 125 -1.08 5.66 52.46
N SER A 126 -2.32 6.16 52.44
CA SER A 126 -2.72 7.21 51.50
C SER A 126 -2.00 8.54 51.70
N GLU A 127 -1.59 8.86 52.93
CA GLU A 127 -0.85 10.09 53.26
C GLU A 127 0.58 10.06 52.66
N GLU A 128 1.26 8.93 52.71
CA GLU A 128 2.59 8.77 52.11
C GLU A 128 2.54 8.90 50.58
N LEU A 129 1.43 8.50 49.95
CA LEU A 129 1.24 8.65 48.50
C LEU A 129 1.03 10.11 48.05
N GLU A 130 0.75 11.03 48.97
CA GLU A 130 0.53 12.46 48.68
C GLU A 130 1.74 13.15 48.04
N ILE A 131 2.93 12.58 48.21
CA ILE A 131 4.13 13.05 47.52
C ILE A 131 3.98 13.09 46.00
N PHE A 132 3.06 12.29 45.44
CA PHE A 132 2.76 12.24 44.01
C PHE A 132 1.57 13.11 43.59
N ARG A 133 0.88 13.81 44.51
CA ARG A 133 -0.34 14.58 44.22
C ARG A 133 -0.14 15.61 43.11
N LYS A 134 0.94 16.40 43.18
CA LYS A 134 1.24 17.43 42.16
C LYS A 134 1.35 16.85 40.74
N ASP A 135 1.94 15.66 40.61
CA ASP A 135 2.07 14.99 39.31
C ASP A 135 0.74 14.44 38.79
N VAL A 136 -0.11 13.94 39.70
CA VAL A 136 -1.48 13.50 39.39
C VAL A 136 -2.36 14.68 38.99
N GLU A 137 -2.32 15.80 39.71
CA GLU A 137 -3.04 17.03 39.38
C GLU A 137 -2.60 17.62 38.04
N ALA A 138 -1.29 17.68 37.78
CA ALA A 138 -0.77 18.11 36.48
C ALA A 138 -1.28 17.23 35.33
N LYS A 139 -1.42 15.92 35.59
CA LYS A 139 -1.98 14.98 34.63
C LYS A 139 -3.49 15.13 34.46
N LEU A 140 -4.23 15.39 35.55
CA LEU A 140 -5.67 15.69 35.53
C LEU A 140 -5.94 16.95 34.70
N ASN A 141 -5.21 18.03 34.95
CA ASN A 141 -5.31 19.28 34.19
C ASN A 141 -5.07 19.06 32.70
N LYS A 142 -4.07 18.24 32.36
CA LYS A 142 -3.80 17.85 30.97
C LYS A 142 -4.93 17.01 30.35
N ILE A 143 -5.52 16.09 31.12
CA ILE A 143 -6.65 15.28 30.70
C ILE A 143 -7.89 16.15 30.45
N ASN A 144 -8.19 17.08 31.35
CA ASN A 144 -9.30 18.03 31.21
C ASN A 144 -9.13 18.91 29.96
N SER A 145 -7.92 19.44 29.74
CA SER A 145 -7.62 20.19 28.51
C SER A 145 -7.76 19.33 27.23
N LEU A 146 -7.42 18.03 27.30
CA LEU A 146 -7.64 17.11 26.19
C LEU A 146 -9.11 16.80 25.95
N LYS A 147 -9.90 16.64 27.01
CA LYS A 147 -11.36 16.46 26.93
C LYS A 147 -11.99 17.59 26.13
N TYR A 148 -11.72 18.83 26.55
CA TYR A 148 -12.17 20.04 25.84
C TYR A 148 -11.67 20.08 24.39
N SER A 149 -10.41 19.74 24.14
CA SER A 149 -9.87 19.68 22.77
C SER A 149 -10.54 18.62 21.89
N PHE A 150 -11.11 17.55 22.46
CA PHE A 150 -11.88 16.57 21.69
C PHE A 150 -13.28 17.08 21.38
N GLU A 151 -13.97 17.63 22.40
CA GLU A 151 -15.33 18.17 22.32
C GLU A 151 -15.42 19.27 21.25
N GLU A 152 -14.49 20.23 21.27
CA GLU A 152 -14.42 21.34 20.30
C GLU A 152 -14.05 20.88 18.88
N ASN A 153 -13.44 19.70 18.73
CA ASN A 153 -13.06 19.16 17.43
C ASN A 153 -14.24 18.42 16.77
N LYS A 154 -15.34 19.16 16.58
CA LYS A 154 -16.60 18.69 15.98
C LYS A 154 -16.69 18.94 14.47
N ALA A 155 -17.74 18.40 13.85
CA ALA A 155 -18.03 18.61 12.44
C ALA A 155 -18.47 20.07 12.23
N ASN A 156 -17.94 20.73 11.20
CA ASN A 156 -18.05 22.19 11.10
C ASN A 156 -18.27 22.73 9.69
N TYR A 157 -18.38 21.90 8.66
CA TYR A 157 -18.76 22.34 7.31
C TYR A 157 -20.23 22.06 7.10
N GLN A 158 -21.00 23.08 6.74
CA GLN A 158 -22.44 22.96 6.48
C GLN A 158 -22.79 23.52 5.11
N LYS A 159 -23.70 22.86 4.40
CA LYS A 159 -24.32 23.40 3.20
C LYS A 159 -25.57 24.19 3.56
N ILE A 160 -25.64 25.42 3.07
CA ILE A 160 -26.74 26.35 3.28
C ILE A 160 -27.24 26.85 1.92
N ASN A 161 -28.53 27.15 1.85
CA ASN A 161 -29.12 27.87 0.73
C ASN A 161 -29.33 29.31 1.20
N GLU A 162 -28.66 30.26 0.57
CA GLU A 162 -28.76 31.68 0.89
C GLU A 162 -29.02 32.44 -0.41
N ASN A 163 -30.12 33.20 -0.47
CA ASN A 163 -30.51 33.98 -1.66
C ASN A 163 -30.55 33.15 -2.96
N ASN A 164 -31.10 31.93 -2.91
CA ASN A 164 -31.13 30.94 -4.01
C ASN A 164 -29.75 30.43 -4.48
N VAL A 165 -28.69 30.66 -3.70
CA VAL A 165 -27.35 30.14 -3.97
C VAL A 165 -26.99 29.09 -2.93
N GLU A 166 -26.76 27.86 -3.41
CA GLU A 166 -26.23 26.78 -2.57
C GLU A 166 -24.73 26.97 -2.31
N LYS A 167 -24.38 27.29 -1.06
CA LYS A 167 -22.99 27.47 -0.63
C LYS A 167 -22.66 26.62 0.58
N VAL A 168 -21.38 26.26 0.69
CA VAL A 168 -20.82 25.64 1.89
C VAL A 168 -19.92 26.62 2.60
N GLY A 169 -20.13 26.74 3.91
CA GLY A 169 -19.30 27.53 4.82
C GLY A 169 -18.86 26.71 6.03
N GLY A 170 -17.84 27.18 6.71
CA GLY A 170 -17.28 26.51 7.88
C GLY A 170 -17.57 27.28 9.17
N LYS A 171 -18.24 26.64 10.14
CA LYS A 171 -18.66 27.26 11.40
C LYS A 171 -17.58 27.34 12.49
N SER A 172 -16.43 26.69 12.30
CA SER A 172 -15.35 26.88 13.29
C SER A 172 -14.80 28.29 13.18
N LYS A 173 -14.46 28.91 14.30
CA LYS A 173 -13.66 30.14 14.43
C LYS A 173 -12.64 30.36 13.32
N ARG A 174 -11.82 29.34 13.07
CA ARG A 174 -10.80 29.40 12.02
C ARG A 174 -11.35 29.52 10.60
N ASN A 175 -12.44 28.84 10.32
CA ASN A 175 -13.09 28.83 9.03
C ASN A 175 -13.89 30.12 8.80
N ILE A 176 -14.45 30.75 9.84
CA ILE A 176 -15.08 32.08 9.74
C ILE A 176 -14.08 33.10 9.17
N ILE A 177 -12.85 33.11 9.69
CA ILE A 177 -11.75 33.92 9.14
C ILE A 177 -11.43 33.53 7.70
N TYR A 178 -11.44 32.25 7.36
CA TYR A 178 -11.18 31.81 5.99
C TYR A 178 -12.29 32.15 5.01
N ASP A 179 -13.55 32.15 5.45
CA ASP A 179 -14.68 32.62 4.64
C ASP A 179 -14.53 34.11 4.32
N TYR A 180 -14.06 34.93 5.26
CA TYR A 180 -13.75 36.35 5.00
C TYR A 180 -12.73 36.54 3.85
N TYR A 181 -11.74 35.65 3.75
CA TYR A 181 -10.67 35.69 2.74
C TYR A 181 -10.85 34.65 1.62
N ARG A 182 -12.07 34.12 1.44
CA ARG A 182 -12.36 33.08 0.45
C ARG A 182 -12.15 33.56 -0.98
N GLU A 183 -12.50 34.81 -1.23
CA GLU A 183 -12.42 35.42 -2.55
C GLU A 183 -10.98 35.73 -2.95
N SER A 184 -10.68 35.51 -4.23
CA SER A 184 -9.34 35.75 -4.78
C SER A 184 -8.89 37.22 -4.66
N ALA A 185 -9.82 38.17 -4.60
CA ALA A 185 -9.55 39.59 -4.42
C ALA A 185 -8.87 39.89 -3.07
N LYS A 186 -9.30 39.24 -1.98
CA LYS A 186 -8.78 39.47 -0.62
C LYS A 186 -7.51 38.68 -0.29
N ARG A 187 -6.97 37.93 -1.26
CA ARG A 187 -5.79 37.08 -1.03
C ARG A 187 -4.55 37.88 -0.64
N ASN A 188 -4.34 39.04 -1.25
CA ASN A 188 -3.19 39.90 -0.93
C ASN A 188 -3.32 40.49 0.48
N ASP A 189 -4.52 40.90 0.88
CA ASP A 189 -4.79 41.42 2.23
C ASP A 189 -4.53 40.35 3.30
N TYR A 190 -4.93 39.09 3.02
CA TYR A 190 -4.59 37.96 3.88
C TYR A 190 -3.08 37.81 4.06
N ILE A 191 -2.31 37.90 2.97
CA ILE A 191 -0.84 37.79 3.00
C ILE A 191 -0.24 38.92 3.83
N ASN A 192 -0.67 40.15 3.58
CA ASN A 192 -0.19 41.33 4.28
C ASN A 192 -0.44 41.21 5.79
N ASN A 193 -1.64 40.78 6.20
CA ASN A 193 -1.98 40.59 7.62
C ASN A 193 -1.16 39.46 8.27
N VAL A 194 -0.83 38.39 7.54
CA VAL A 194 0.09 37.34 8.04
C VAL A 194 1.50 37.91 8.25
N GLN A 195 2.00 38.69 7.30
CA GLN A 195 3.33 39.29 7.37
C GLN A 195 3.41 40.31 8.51
N GLU A 196 2.41 41.18 8.64
CA GLU A 196 2.27 42.15 9.73
C GLU A 196 2.31 41.44 11.09
N ALA A 197 1.51 40.37 11.26
CA ALA A 197 1.49 39.57 12.48
C ALA A 197 2.82 38.85 12.76
N PHE A 198 3.54 38.40 11.73
CA PHE A 198 4.86 37.81 11.88
C PHE A 198 5.87 38.84 12.41
N ASP A 199 5.91 40.03 11.81
CA ASP A 199 6.86 41.08 12.21
C ASP A 199 6.53 41.62 13.62
N LYS A 200 5.25 41.64 14.03
CA LYS A 200 4.85 41.97 15.41
C LYS A 200 5.36 40.97 16.45
N LEU A 201 5.36 39.68 16.12
CA LEU A 201 5.73 38.62 17.05
C LEU A 201 7.22 38.30 17.08
N TYR A 202 7.89 38.43 15.93
CA TYR A 202 9.23 37.90 15.74
C TYR A 202 10.16 38.96 15.16
N LYS A 203 11.10 39.41 15.99
CA LYS A 203 12.20 40.28 15.56
C LYS A 203 13.34 39.45 14.99
N LYS A 204 14.08 40.03 14.03
CA LYS A 204 15.17 39.35 13.33
C LYS A 204 16.24 38.85 14.31
N GLU A 205 16.66 39.71 15.23
CA GLU A 205 17.72 39.44 16.21
C GLU A 205 17.35 38.28 17.14
N ASP A 206 16.08 38.23 17.56
CA ASP A 206 15.56 37.18 18.44
C ASP A 206 15.47 35.84 17.72
N ILE A 207 15.04 35.83 16.46
CA ILE A 207 14.98 34.59 15.67
C ILE A 207 16.37 34.08 15.33
N GLU A 208 17.33 34.96 15.04
CA GLU A 208 18.74 34.57 14.82
C GLU A 208 19.36 33.94 16.08
N LYS A 209 19.12 34.53 17.26
CA LYS A 209 19.53 33.95 18.54
C LYS A 209 18.83 32.62 18.82
N LEU A 210 17.54 32.52 18.53
CA LEU A 210 16.78 31.27 18.66
C LEU A 210 17.35 30.18 17.75
N PHE A 211 17.69 30.53 16.51
CA PHE A 211 18.32 29.62 15.56
C PHE A 211 19.70 29.15 16.05
N PHE A 212 20.54 30.06 16.55
CA PHE A 212 21.83 29.72 17.15
C PHE A 212 21.68 28.71 18.31
N LEU A 213 20.69 28.89 19.18
CA LEU A 213 20.39 27.93 20.25
C LEU A 213 19.93 26.58 19.70
N ILE A 214 19.13 26.57 18.61
CA ILE A 214 18.67 25.32 17.98
C ILE A 214 19.85 24.55 17.39
N GLU A 215 20.74 25.23 16.66
CA GLU A 215 21.90 24.65 15.99
C GLU A 215 22.88 24.01 16.98
N ASN A 216 23.12 24.66 18.11
CA ASN A 216 24.10 24.22 19.11
C ASN A 216 23.52 23.35 20.24
N SER A 217 22.20 23.13 20.28
CA SER A 217 21.58 22.41 21.40
C SER A 217 21.90 20.92 21.47
N LYS A 218 22.37 20.46 22.63
CA LYS A 218 22.42 19.03 22.96
C LYS A 218 21.03 18.49 23.32
N LYS A 219 20.85 17.15 23.29
CA LYS A 219 19.55 16.49 23.56
C LYS A 219 18.89 16.92 24.87
N HIS A 220 19.67 17.20 25.91
CA HIS A 220 19.18 17.62 27.24
C HIS A 220 18.98 19.14 27.38
N GLU A 221 19.42 19.96 26.42
CA GLU A 221 19.37 21.44 26.50
C GLU A 221 18.17 22.05 25.78
N LYS A 222 17.28 21.23 25.22
CA LYS A 222 16.08 21.71 24.51
C LYS A 222 15.15 22.58 25.37
N TYR A 223 15.27 22.53 26.70
CA TYR A 223 14.55 23.42 27.60
C TYR A 223 14.97 24.88 27.43
N LYS A 224 16.26 25.16 27.15
CA LYS A 224 16.79 26.52 26.92
C LYS A 224 16.13 27.19 25.72
N ILE A 225 15.92 26.43 24.63
CA ILE A 225 15.21 26.89 23.43
C ILE A 225 13.76 27.25 23.78
N ARG A 226 13.10 26.41 24.58
CA ARG A 226 11.70 26.65 24.99
C ARG A 226 11.58 27.86 25.90
N GLU A 227 12.51 28.04 26.83
CA GLU A 227 12.57 29.21 27.70
C GLU A 227 12.82 30.49 26.90
N TYR A 228 13.76 30.46 25.96
CA TYR A 228 14.03 31.59 25.08
C TYR A 228 12.81 31.93 24.22
N TYR A 229 12.15 30.93 23.62
CA TYR A 229 10.90 31.15 22.87
C TYR A 229 9.79 31.74 23.76
N HIS A 230 9.66 31.31 25.02
CA HIS A 230 8.71 31.90 25.97
C HIS A 230 9.01 33.36 26.28
N LYS A 231 10.29 33.77 26.28
CA LYS A 231 10.69 35.18 26.41
C LYS A 231 10.27 35.98 25.17
N ILE A 232 10.53 35.46 23.96
CA ILE A 232 10.12 36.10 22.70
C ILE A 232 8.60 36.39 22.69
N ILE A 233 7.79 35.40 23.04
CA ILE A 233 6.33 35.55 23.03
C ILE A 233 5.74 36.20 24.29
N GLY A 234 6.57 36.72 25.21
CA GLY A 234 6.10 37.43 26.40
C GLY A 234 5.31 36.59 27.42
N ARG A 235 5.44 35.25 27.41
CA ARG A 235 4.57 34.34 28.17
C ARG A 235 4.59 34.58 29.69
N LYS A 236 5.72 35.00 30.25
CA LYS A 236 5.87 35.29 31.69
C LYS A 236 5.02 36.51 32.07
N ASN A 237 5.17 37.60 31.32
CA ASN A 237 4.43 38.84 31.52
C ASN A 237 2.90 38.61 31.41
N ASP A 238 2.45 37.92 30.36
CA ASP A 238 1.04 37.62 30.16
C ASP A 238 0.43 36.80 31.31
N LYS A 239 1.20 35.84 31.86
CA LYS A 239 0.72 34.94 32.91
C LYS A 239 0.69 35.62 34.28
N GLU A 240 1.73 36.38 34.61
CA GLU A 240 1.89 36.99 35.94
C GLU A 240 1.06 38.27 36.08
N ASN A 241 1.01 39.11 35.05
CA ASN A 241 0.43 40.46 35.18
C ASN A 241 -1.00 40.59 34.63
N PHE A 242 -1.35 39.85 33.57
CA PHE A 242 -2.60 40.12 32.83
C PHE A 242 -3.64 38.99 32.88
N ALA A 243 -3.26 37.74 33.17
CA ALA A 243 -4.16 36.60 32.99
C ALA A 243 -5.45 36.65 33.84
N LYS A 244 -5.35 37.10 35.11
CA LYS A 244 -6.50 37.21 36.02
C LYS A 244 -7.40 38.41 35.66
N ILE A 245 -6.78 39.58 35.50
CA ILE A 245 -7.47 40.83 35.13
C ILE A 245 -8.25 40.67 33.82
N ILE A 246 -7.62 40.08 32.79
CA ILE A 246 -8.30 39.81 31.51
C ILE A 246 -9.50 38.89 31.70
N TYR A 247 -9.40 37.84 32.53
CA TYR A 247 -10.49 36.89 32.70
C TYR A 247 -11.71 37.53 33.40
N GLU A 248 -11.46 38.41 34.36
CA GLU A 248 -12.50 39.18 35.07
C GLU A 248 -13.15 40.19 34.11
N GLU A 249 -12.36 40.98 33.38
CA GLU A 249 -12.89 42.01 32.47
C GLU A 249 -13.62 41.45 31.24
N ILE A 250 -13.26 40.24 30.75
CA ILE A 250 -14.00 39.60 29.66
C ILE A 250 -15.49 39.38 30.01
N GLN A 251 -15.82 39.24 31.29
CA GLN A 251 -17.22 39.11 31.72
C GLN A 251 -17.97 40.45 31.73
N ASN A 252 -17.22 41.56 31.76
CA ASN A 252 -17.76 42.92 31.94
C ASN A 252 -17.88 43.71 30.63
N VAL A 253 -17.39 43.18 29.49
CA VAL A 253 -17.37 43.88 28.20
C VAL A 253 -17.83 42.98 27.05
N ASN A 254 -18.59 43.56 26.12
CA ASN A 254 -19.25 42.82 25.05
C ASN A 254 -18.42 42.72 23.77
N ASN A 255 -17.48 43.65 23.56
CA ASN A 255 -16.61 43.68 22.39
C ASN A 255 -15.12 43.79 22.74
N ILE A 256 -14.26 43.41 21.80
CA ILE A 256 -12.80 43.42 21.97
C ILE A 256 -12.24 44.84 22.08
N LYS A 257 -12.91 45.83 21.49
CA LYS A 257 -12.46 47.23 21.52
C LYS A 257 -12.54 47.78 22.95
N GLU A 258 -13.66 47.60 23.62
CA GLU A 258 -13.86 47.93 25.04
C GLU A 258 -12.86 47.21 25.94
N LEU A 259 -12.56 45.93 25.66
CA LEU A 259 -11.55 45.19 26.42
C LEU A 259 -10.15 45.80 26.25
N ILE A 260 -9.80 46.20 25.03
CA ILE A 260 -8.50 46.84 24.74
C ILE A 260 -8.45 48.24 25.39
N GLU A 261 -9.55 48.98 25.43
CA GLU A 261 -9.61 50.28 26.10
C GLU A 261 -9.42 50.14 27.62
N LYS A 262 -10.00 49.11 28.24
CA LYS A 262 -9.79 48.81 29.66
C LYS A 262 -8.42 48.23 29.99
N ILE A 263 -7.80 47.51 29.05
CA ILE A 263 -6.49 46.86 29.22
C ILE A 263 -5.59 47.20 28.02
N PRO A 264 -5.10 48.46 27.93
CA PRO A 264 -4.35 48.93 26.76
C PRO A 264 -3.01 48.21 26.59
N ASP A 265 -2.37 47.84 27.70
CA ASP A 265 -1.02 47.25 27.76
C ASP A 265 -0.97 45.75 27.43
N MET A 266 -2.08 45.17 26.96
CA MET A 266 -2.11 43.75 26.58
C MET A 266 -1.18 43.47 25.40
N SER A 267 -0.38 42.39 25.48
CA SER A 267 0.49 42.00 24.37
C SER A 267 -0.31 41.64 23.11
N GLU A 268 0.23 41.89 21.92
CA GLU A 268 -0.45 41.61 20.65
C GLU A 268 -0.84 40.14 20.49
N LEU A 269 0.01 39.21 20.97
CA LEU A 269 -0.32 37.79 20.99
C LEU A 269 -1.49 37.50 21.93
N LYS A 270 -1.49 38.09 23.13
CA LYS A 270 -2.53 37.88 24.12
C LYS A 270 -3.87 38.45 23.66
N LYS A 271 -3.87 39.67 23.08
CA LYS A 271 -5.04 40.28 22.40
C LYS A 271 -5.61 39.31 21.37
N SER A 272 -4.74 38.75 20.54
CA SER A 272 -5.14 37.79 19.49
C SER A 272 -5.74 36.49 20.03
N GLN A 273 -5.15 35.92 21.07
CA GLN A 273 -5.66 34.71 21.73
C GLN A 273 -7.01 34.96 22.40
N VAL A 274 -7.20 36.13 23.02
CA VAL A 274 -8.46 36.53 23.65
C VAL A 274 -9.54 36.76 22.61
N PHE A 275 -9.24 37.52 21.55
CA PHE A 275 -10.15 37.73 20.42
C PHE A 275 -10.62 36.40 19.84
N TYR A 276 -9.69 35.51 19.49
CA TYR A 276 -10.02 34.18 18.95
C TYR A 276 -10.88 33.36 19.90
N LYS A 277 -10.60 33.38 21.22
CA LYS A 277 -11.30 32.53 22.17
C LYS A 277 -12.67 33.07 22.58
N TYR A 278 -12.85 34.39 22.71
CA TYR A 278 -14.04 34.94 23.36
C TYR A 278 -14.90 35.85 22.48
N TYR A 279 -14.34 36.54 21.49
CA TYR A 279 -15.04 37.60 20.74
C TYR A 279 -15.29 37.29 19.27
N LEU A 280 -14.50 36.41 18.65
CA LEU A 280 -14.62 36.10 17.22
C LEU A 280 -16.02 35.60 16.80
N ASP A 281 -16.74 34.91 17.70
CA ASP A 281 -18.09 34.40 17.43
C ASP A 281 -19.19 35.39 17.86
N LYS A 282 -18.83 36.52 18.49
CA LYS A 282 -19.76 37.51 19.06
C LYS A 282 -19.85 38.81 18.27
N GLU A 283 -18.93 39.04 17.34
CA GLU A 283 -18.83 40.28 16.55
C GLU A 283 -18.85 39.99 15.05
N GLU A 284 -19.41 40.93 14.27
CA GLU A 284 -19.33 40.92 12.81
C GLU A 284 -17.91 41.31 12.35
N LEU A 285 -17.37 40.57 11.38
CA LEU A 285 -16.00 40.78 10.89
C LEU A 285 -15.89 41.94 9.91
N ASN A 286 -14.87 42.78 10.11
CA ASN A 286 -14.47 43.86 9.23
C ASN A 286 -12.94 43.94 9.10
N ASP A 287 -12.44 44.82 8.22
CA ASP A 287 -11.00 44.94 7.94
C ASP A 287 -10.14 45.34 9.14
N LYS A 288 -10.75 45.88 10.22
CA LYS A 288 -10.04 46.27 11.45
C LYS A 288 -9.98 45.10 12.43
N ASN A 289 -11.11 44.51 12.80
CA ASN A 289 -11.15 43.47 13.84
C ASN A 289 -10.55 42.13 13.37
N ILE A 290 -10.61 41.82 12.06
CA ILE A 290 -10.07 40.57 11.51
C ILE A 290 -8.55 40.45 11.74
N LYS A 291 -7.84 41.58 11.79
CA LYS A 291 -6.39 41.63 12.03
C LYS A 291 -6.01 41.04 13.38
N TYR A 292 -6.88 41.15 14.39
CA TYR A 292 -6.63 40.59 15.71
C TYR A 292 -6.50 39.06 15.70
N ALA A 293 -6.96 38.35 14.68
CA ALA A 293 -6.82 36.88 14.63
C ALA A 293 -5.41 36.38 14.24
N PHE A 294 -4.60 37.20 13.56
CA PHE A 294 -3.45 36.69 12.81
C PHE A 294 -2.24 36.33 13.69
N CYS A 295 -1.96 37.08 14.76
CA CYS A 295 -0.85 36.77 15.67
C CYS A 295 -1.00 35.35 16.25
N HIS A 296 -2.21 34.94 16.65
CA HIS A 296 -2.45 33.59 17.13
C HIS A 296 -2.18 32.52 16.06
N PHE A 297 -2.57 32.76 14.81
CA PHE A 297 -2.34 31.82 13.71
C PHE A 297 -0.85 31.65 13.38
N VAL A 298 -0.12 32.75 13.37
CA VAL A 298 1.33 32.77 13.12
C VAL A 298 2.09 32.09 14.27
N GLU A 299 1.71 32.33 15.53
CA GLU A 299 2.27 31.66 16.70
C GLU A 299 2.09 30.14 16.64
N ILE A 300 0.87 29.67 16.30
CA ILE A 300 0.60 28.24 16.19
C ILE A 300 1.53 27.58 15.16
N GLU A 301 1.75 28.21 14.00
CA GLU A 301 2.63 27.65 12.96
C GLU A 301 4.08 27.55 13.45
N MET A 302 4.61 28.58 14.10
CA MET A 302 5.96 28.55 14.67
C MET A 302 6.09 27.48 15.76
N SER A 303 5.14 27.41 16.69
CA SER A 303 5.07 26.37 17.72
C SER A 303 5.00 24.95 17.12
N GLN A 304 4.29 24.76 16.01
CA GLN A 304 4.29 23.49 15.28
C GLN A 304 5.63 23.18 14.62
N LEU A 305 6.33 24.18 14.07
CA LEU A 305 7.68 24.01 13.53
C LEU A 305 8.66 23.60 14.63
N LEU A 306 8.69 24.31 15.76
CA LEU A 306 9.52 23.96 16.92
C LEU A 306 9.22 22.54 17.43
N LYS A 307 7.94 22.18 17.55
CA LYS A 307 7.52 20.83 17.95
C LYS A 307 8.07 19.74 17.04
N ASN A 308 8.00 19.94 15.72
CA ASN A 308 8.36 18.91 14.74
C ASN A 308 9.86 18.85 14.45
N TYR A 309 10.54 20.00 14.39
CA TYR A 309 11.94 20.10 13.96
C TYR A 309 12.94 20.22 15.11
N VAL A 310 12.51 20.71 16.28
CA VAL A 310 13.39 20.92 17.44
C VAL A 310 13.08 19.89 18.52
N TYR A 311 11.86 19.89 19.06
CA TYR A 311 11.52 19.06 20.23
C TYR A 311 11.42 17.57 19.88
N LYS A 312 10.77 17.24 18.76
CA LYS A 312 10.62 15.86 18.26
C LYS A 312 11.51 15.54 17.04
N ARG A 313 12.63 16.26 16.91
CA ARG A 313 13.60 16.07 15.81
C ARG A 313 13.87 14.59 15.58
N LEU A 314 13.57 14.11 14.38
CA LEU A 314 13.95 12.78 13.93
C LEU A 314 15.45 12.79 13.58
N SER A 315 16.14 11.68 13.80
CA SER A 315 17.59 11.55 13.56
C SER A 315 18.01 11.83 12.11
N ASN A 316 17.08 11.76 11.16
CA ASN A 316 17.31 11.97 9.73
C ASN A 316 17.14 13.43 9.25
N ILE A 317 16.86 14.39 10.15
CA ILE A 317 16.76 15.81 9.80
C ILE A 317 18.16 16.43 9.94
N SER A 318 18.75 16.87 8.82
CA SER A 318 20.07 17.55 8.81
C SER A 318 20.01 18.94 9.42
N ASN A 319 21.16 19.44 9.91
CA ASN A 319 21.28 20.82 10.41
C ASN A 319 21.02 21.85 9.29
N ASP A 320 21.48 21.59 8.06
CA ASP A 320 21.21 22.47 6.91
C ASP A 320 19.72 22.66 6.63
N LYS A 321 18.92 21.62 6.84
CA LYS A 321 17.47 21.71 6.68
C LYS A 321 16.84 22.59 7.75
N ILE A 322 17.38 22.59 8.97
CA ILE A 322 16.93 23.48 10.05
C ILE A 322 17.28 24.92 9.70
N LYS A 323 18.50 25.19 9.22
CA LYS A 323 18.93 26.52 8.75
C LYS A 323 17.98 27.08 7.69
N ARG A 324 17.68 26.30 6.65
CA ARG A 324 16.71 26.68 5.59
C ARG A 324 15.28 26.91 6.08
N ILE A 325 14.91 26.44 7.27
CA ILE A 325 13.55 26.60 7.84
C ILE A 325 13.48 27.79 8.80
N PHE A 326 14.50 27.98 9.63
CA PHE A 326 14.48 28.92 10.76
C PHE A 326 15.26 30.21 10.53
N GLU A 327 16.00 30.34 9.43
CA GLU A 327 16.48 31.65 8.98
C GLU A 327 15.31 32.60 8.80
N TYR A 328 15.43 33.84 9.30
CA TYR A 328 14.33 34.79 9.44
C TYR A 328 13.45 34.95 8.18
N GLN A 329 14.06 35.25 7.03
CA GLN A 329 13.33 35.47 5.78
C GLN A 329 12.66 34.18 5.27
N ASN A 330 13.35 33.05 5.39
CA ASN A 330 12.81 31.75 5.02
C ASN A 330 11.66 31.34 5.94
N LEU A 331 11.77 31.58 7.25
CA LEU A 331 10.73 31.31 8.24
C LEU A 331 9.47 32.13 7.97
N LYS A 332 9.64 33.43 7.72
CA LYS A 332 8.54 34.35 7.35
C LYS A 332 7.78 33.83 6.13
N LYS A 333 8.51 33.55 5.04
CA LYS A 333 7.90 33.05 3.81
C LYS A 333 7.30 31.64 3.96
N LEU A 334 7.88 30.81 4.83
CA LEU A 334 7.39 29.47 5.12
C LEU A 334 6.05 29.48 5.85
N ILE A 335 5.89 30.35 6.85
CA ILE A 335 4.64 30.52 7.62
C ILE A 335 3.55 31.09 6.71
N GLU A 336 3.86 32.13 5.92
CA GLU A 336 2.95 32.70 4.92
C GLU A 336 2.40 31.61 3.99
N ASN A 337 3.28 30.85 3.34
CA ASN A 337 2.87 29.78 2.43
C ASN A 337 2.07 28.66 3.12
N LYS A 338 2.35 28.36 4.39
CA LYS A 338 1.60 27.35 5.16
C LYS A 338 0.18 27.81 5.45
N LEU A 339 0.00 29.08 5.82
CA LEU A 339 -1.31 29.67 6.09
C LEU A 339 -2.13 29.83 4.81
N LEU A 340 -1.51 30.26 3.71
CA LEU A 340 -2.13 30.26 2.38
C LEU A 340 -2.58 28.86 1.94
N ASN A 341 -1.71 27.84 2.07
CA ASN A 341 -2.08 26.46 1.72
C ASN A 341 -3.28 25.96 2.54
N LYS A 342 -3.40 26.40 3.79
CA LYS A 342 -4.53 26.06 4.67
C LYS A 342 -5.83 26.74 4.22
N LEU A 343 -5.77 28.01 3.82
CA LEU A 343 -6.89 28.75 3.21
C LEU A 343 -7.31 28.11 1.88
N ASP A 344 -6.36 27.81 0.99
CA ASP A 344 -6.64 27.16 -0.30
C ASP A 344 -7.30 25.77 -0.11
N THR A 345 -6.88 25.03 0.92
CA THR A 345 -7.52 23.74 1.27
C THR A 345 -8.93 23.93 1.81
N TYR A 346 -9.16 25.01 2.58
CA TYR A 346 -10.48 25.35 3.09
C TYR A 346 -11.48 25.58 1.94
N VAL A 347 -11.11 26.41 0.97
CA VAL A 347 -11.96 26.71 -0.21
C VAL A 347 -12.26 25.45 -1.03
N ARG A 348 -11.26 24.58 -1.23
CA ARG A 348 -11.47 23.27 -1.87
C ARG A 348 -12.44 22.39 -1.09
N ASN A 349 -12.36 22.37 0.24
CA ASN A 349 -13.30 21.61 1.05
C ASN A 349 -14.74 22.15 0.89
N CYS A 350 -14.92 23.47 0.81
CA CYS A 350 -16.24 24.06 0.55
C CYS A 350 -16.82 23.55 -0.78
N GLY A 351 -16.06 23.62 -1.88
CA GLY A 351 -16.56 23.09 -3.15
C GLY A 351 -16.77 21.58 -3.14
N LYS A 352 -15.87 20.81 -2.51
CA LYS A 352 -16.06 19.36 -2.31
C LYS A 352 -17.41 19.06 -1.66
N TYR A 353 -17.67 19.67 -0.51
CA TYR A 353 -18.88 19.41 0.25
C TYR A 353 -20.13 19.99 -0.42
N ASN A 354 -19.99 21.02 -1.26
CA ASN A 354 -21.12 21.56 -2.01
C ASN A 354 -21.72 20.50 -2.96
N TYR A 355 -20.88 19.65 -3.53
CA TYR A 355 -21.33 18.54 -4.37
C TYR A 355 -21.96 17.37 -3.60
N TYR A 356 -21.43 17.06 -2.43
CA TYR A 356 -21.77 15.81 -1.75
C TYR A 356 -22.77 15.95 -0.61
N LEU A 357 -22.96 17.16 -0.07
CA LEU A 357 -23.93 17.41 0.99
C LEU A 357 -25.26 17.87 0.39
N GLN A 358 -26.35 17.45 1.04
CA GLN A 358 -27.66 18.09 0.87
C GLN A 358 -27.75 19.37 1.71
N VAL A 359 -28.69 20.25 1.35
CA VAL A 359 -28.93 21.49 2.11
C VAL A 359 -29.31 21.13 3.55
N GLY A 360 -28.66 21.76 4.53
CA GLY A 360 -28.83 21.48 5.95
C GLY A 360 -27.83 20.45 6.52
N GLU A 361 -27.23 19.60 5.70
CA GLU A 361 -26.28 18.58 6.15
C GLU A 361 -24.92 19.15 6.57
N ILE A 362 -24.23 18.40 7.43
CA ILE A 362 -22.91 18.72 7.97
C ILE A 362 -21.93 17.58 7.71
N ALA A 363 -20.71 17.91 7.28
CA ALA A 363 -19.68 16.90 6.96
C ALA A 363 -19.11 16.21 8.21
N THR A 364 -19.70 15.08 8.61
CA THR A 364 -19.26 14.25 9.74
C THR A 364 -18.03 13.39 9.39
N SER A 365 -17.42 12.76 10.41
CA SER A 365 -16.25 11.90 10.19
C SER A 365 -16.55 10.65 9.35
N ASP A 366 -17.75 10.08 9.49
CA ASP A 366 -18.12 8.86 8.76
C ASP A 366 -18.32 9.13 7.27
N PHE A 367 -18.98 10.24 6.94
CA PHE A 367 -19.10 10.73 5.57
C PHE A 367 -17.73 10.98 4.92
N ILE A 368 -16.83 11.69 5.62
CA ILE A 368 -15.48 11.98 5.13
C ILE A 368 -14.67 10.70 4.92
N ALA A 369 -14.79 9.73 5.84
CA ALA A 369 -14.09 8.47 5.77
C ALA A 369 -14.56 7.63 4.57
N ARG A 370 -15.87 7.50 4.37
CA ARG A 370 -16.48 6.76 3.26
C ARG A 370 -16.01 7.32 1.91
N ASN A 371 -16.14 8.62 1.70
CA ASN A 371 -15.73 9.25 0.43
C ASN A 371 -14.22 9.08 0.17
N ARG A 372 -13.40 9.18 1.22
CA ARG A 372 -11.96 8.97 1.10
C ARG A 372 -11.60 7.52 0.75
N GLN A 373 -12.28 6.54 1.34
CA GLN A 373 -12.08 5.12 1.05
C GLN A 373 -12.47 4.81 -0.40
N ASN A 374 -13.63 5.31 -0.84
CA ASN A 374 -14.11 5.15 -2.21
C ASN A 374 -13.09 5.68 -3.24
N GLU A 375 -12.69 6.96 -3.12
CA GLU A 375 -11.73 7.55 -4.04
C GLU A 375 -10.36 6.84 -4.01
N ALA A 376 -9.93 6.33 -2.84
CA ALA A 376 -8.66 5.62 -2.72
C ALA A 376 -8.70 4.25 -3.37
N PHE A 377 -9.84 3.55 -3.31
CA PHE A 377 -10.06 2.31 -4.03
C PHE A 377 -10.04 2.54 -5.54
N LEU A 378 -10.85 3.48 -6.05
CA LEU A 378 -10.91 3.80 -7.48
C LEU A 378 -9.52 4.14 -8.05
N ARG A 379 -8.70 4.94 -7.34
CA ARG A 379 -7.33 5.24 -7.77
C ARG A 379 -6.41 4.03 -7.90
N ASN A 380 -6.64 2.95 -7.16
CA ASN A 380 -5.85 1.72 -7.33
C ASN A 380 -6.19 1.02 -8.66
N ILE A 381 -7.39 1.23 -9.20
CA ILE A 381 -7.86 0.65 -10.46
C ILE A 381 -7.27 1.37 -11.69
N ILE A 382 -6.68 2.56 -11.54
CA ILE A 382 -5.98 3.26 -12.65
C ILE A 382 -4.93 2.35 -13.31
N GLY A 383 -4.21 1.54 -12.54
CA GLY A 383 -3.22 0.61 -13.07
C GLY A 383 -3.82 -0.40 -14.05
N VAL A 384 -5.06 -0.83 -13.80
CA VAL A 384 -5.80 -1.79 -14.63
C VAL A 384 -6.06 -1.21 -16.02
N SER A 385 -6.75 -0.08 -16.10
CA SER A 385 -7.08 0.53 -17.39
C SER A 385 -5.83 0.95 -18.16
N SER A 386 -4.81 1.43 -17.45
CA SER A 386 -3.58 1.93 -18.07
C SER A 386 -2.74 0.79 -18.66
N VAL A 387 -2.51 -0.29 -17.91
CA VAL A 387 -1.75 -1.44 -18.42
C VAL A 387 -2.54 -2.17 -19.50
N ALA A 388 -3.86 -2.28 -19.38
CA ALA A 388 -4.69 -2.82 -20.45
C ALA A 388 -4.60 -1.99 -21.74
N TYR A 389 -4.63 -0.66 -21.63
CA TYR A 389 -4.44 0.25 -22.74
C TYR A 389 -3.07 0.06 -23.43
N PHE A 390 -1.99 -0.07 -22.65
CA PHE A 390 -0.66 -0.32 -23.23
C PHE A 390 -0.57 -1.67 -23.94
N SER A 391 -1.15 -2.72 -23.36
CA SER A 391 -1.23 -4.03 -24.02
C SER A 391 -2.04 -3.94 -25.33
N LEU A 392 -3.14 -3.19 -25.36
CA LEU A 392 -3.90 -2.94 -26.58
C LEU A 392 -3.07 -2.24 -27.65
N ARG A 393 -2.28 -1.22 -27.28
CA ARG A 393 -1.34 -0.57 -28.19
C ARG A 393 -0.29 -1.53 -28.75
N ASN A 394 0.24 -2.42 -27.92
CA ASN A 394 1.20 -3.42 -28.35
C ASN A 394 0.57 -4.43 -29.31
N ILE A 395 -0.68 -4.87 -29.05
CA ILE A 395 -1.41 -5.79 -29.95
C ILE A 395 -1.54 -5.18 -31.36
N LEU A 396 -1.85 -3.88 -31.42
CA LEU A 396 -2.08 -3.15 -32.67
C LEU A 396 -0.77 -2.69 -33.36
N GLU A 397 0.37 -2.78 -32.68
CA GLU A 397 1.67 -2.24 -33.15
C GLU A 397 1.56 -0.78 -33.64
N THR A 398 0.83 0.03 -32.86
CA THR A 398 0.51 1.42 -33.21
C THR A 398 1.56 2.40 -32.70
N GLU A 399 2.17 3.13 -33.62
CA GLU A 399 3.13 4.20 -33.33
C GLU A 399 2.49 5.58 -33.19
N ASN A 400 1.15 5.66 -33.10
CA ASN A 400 0.46 6.94 -32.93
C ASN A 400 0.96 7.67 -31.67
N GLU A 401 1.52 8.87 -31.84
CA GLU A 401 1.97 9.71 -30.73
C GLU A 401 0.82 10.14 -29.80
N ASN A 402 -0.39 10.17 -30.36
CA ASN A 402 -1.60 10.58 -29.65
C ASN A 402 -2.32 9.38 -29.02
N ASP A 403 -3.21 9.71 -28.08
CA ASP A 403 -4.11 8.73 -27.49
C ASP A 403 -5.07 8.12 -28.52
N ILE A 404 -5.10 6.79 -28.58
CA ILE A 404 -5.94 6.00 -29.49
C ILE A 404 -7.33 5.66 -28.91
N THR A 405 -7.60 6.03 -27.67
CA THR A 405 -8.85 5.68 -26.97
C THR A 405 -10.06 6.29 -27.68
N GLY A 406 -11.12 5.49 -27.91
CA GLY A 406 -12.34 5.90 -28.61
C GLY A 406 -12.19 6.05 -30.13
N ARG A 407 -11.12 5.50 -30.72
CA ARG A 407 -10.75 5.64 -32.13
C ARG A 407 -10.52 4.30 -32.85
N MET A 408 -11.01 3.20 -32.29
CA MET A 408 -10.91 1.89 -32.95
C MET A 408 -11.64 1.86 -34.29
N ARG A 409 -12.85 2.45 -34.33
CA ARG A 409 -13.71 2.49 -35.52
C ARG A 409 -13.42 3.70 -36.41
N GLY A 410 -13.50 3.49 -37.72
CA GLY A 410 -13.50 4.56 -38.69
C GLY A 410 -14.77 5.41 -38.61
N LYS A 411 -14.69 6.69 -38.98
CA LYS A 411 -15.82 7.63 -38.91
C LYS A 411 -15.89 8.48 -40.18
N THR A 412 -17.08 8.58 -40.77
CA THR A 412 -17.37 9.54 -41.84
C THR A 412 -17.72 10.89 -41.22
N VAL A 413 -16.96 11.92 -41.56
CA VAL A 413 -17.16 13.30 -41.08
C VAL A 413 -17.40 14.23 -42.26
N LYS A 414 -18.31 15.18 -42.12
CA LYS A 414 -18.50 16.24 -43.11
C LYS A 414 -17.44 17.31 -42.91
N ASN A 415 -16.72 17.67 -43.97
CA ASN A 415 -15.75 18.75 -43.93
C ASN A 415 -16.45 20.13 -43.98
N ASN A 416 -15.68 21.21 -43.84
CA ASN A 416 -16.21 22.59 -43.88
C ASN A 416 -16.84 22.98 -45.23
N LYS A 417 -16.69 22.17 -46.28
CA LYS A 417 -17.29 22.34 -47.61
C LYS A 417 -18.53 21.45 -47.82
N GLY A 418 -18.94 20.67 -46.81
CA GLY A 418 -20.10 19.76 -46.88
C GLY A 418 -19.79 18.38 -47.47
N GLU A 419 -18.56 18.11 -47.88
CA GLU A 419 -18.15 16.81 -48.45
C GLU A 419 -17.93 15.79 -47.33
N GLU A 420 -18.42 14.56 -47.54
CA GLU A 420 -18.20 13.44 -46.62
C GLU A 420 -16.79 12.89 -46.80
N LYS A 421 -15.97 12.96 -45.74
CA LYS A 421 -14.63 12.40 -45.69
C LYS A 421 -14.57 11.28 -44.65
N TYR A 422 -14.13 10.10 -45.08
CA TYR A 422 -13.84 9.01 -44.16
C TYR A 422 -12.52 9.25 -43.42
N VAL A 423 -12.54 9.13 -42.10
CA VAL A 423 -11.37 9.14 -41.24
C VAL A 423 -11.16 7.73 -40.73
N SER A 424 -10.00 7.15 -41.06
CA SER A 424 -9.66 5.79 -40.66
C SER A 424 -9.52 5.65 -39.14
N GLY A 425 -10.11 4.58 -38.62
CA GLY A 425 -9.89 4.12 -37.26
C GLY A 425 -8.57 3.37 -37.13
N GLU A 426 -8.19 3.03 -35.89
CA GLU A 426 -7.00 2.22 -35.63
C GLU A 426 -7.13 0.80 -36.19
N VAL A 427 -8.34 0.23 -36.22
CA VAL A 427 -8.56 -1.10 -36.81
C VAL A 427 -8.40 -1.06 -38.34
N ASP A 428 -8.81 0.03 -39.00
CA ASP A 428 -8.62 0.19 -40.45
C ASP A 428 -7.14 0.14 -40.84
N LYS A 429 -6.26 0.70 -39.99
CA LYS A 429 -4.81 0.71 -40.22
C LYS A 429 -4.20 -0.69 -40.26
N ILE A 430 -4.77 -1.65 -39.54
CA ILE A 430 -4.32 -3.06 -39.60
C ILE A 430 -4.38 -3.57 -41.05
N TYR A 431 -5.45 -3.23 -41.76
CA TYR A 431 -5.66 -3.64 -43.14
C TYR A 431 -4.91 -2.75 -44.13
N ASN A 432 -4.90 -1.44 -43.89
CA ASN A 432 -4.23 -0.49 -44.78
C ASN A 432 -2.70 -0.63 -44.76
N GLU A 433 -2.12 -1.06 -43.64
CA GLU A 433 -0.68 -1.25 -43.45
C GLU A 433 -0.24 -2.73 -43.59
N ASN A 434 -1.15 -3.62 -44.00
CA ASN A 434 -0.91 -5.07 -44.15
C ASN A 434 -0.37 -5.77 -42.89
N LYS A 435 -0.83 -5.37 -41.69
CA LYS A 435 -0.40 -5.90 -40.39
C LYS A 435 -1.25 -7.07 -39.87
N GLN A 436 -2.03 -7.71 -40.75
CA GLN A 436 -3.07 -8.66 -40.32
C GLN A 436 -2.46 -9.91 -39.66
N ASN A 437 -1.32 -10.40 -40.14
CA ASN A 437 -0.67 -11.60 -39.62
C ASN A 437 -0.06 -11.34 -38.25
N GLU A 438 0.66 -10.23 -38.11
CA GLU A 438 1.30 -9.78 -36.88
C GLU A 438 0.25 -9.57 -35.77
N VAL A 439 -0.84 -8.86 -36.10
CA VAL A 439 -1.94 -8.62 -35.15
C VAL A 439 -2.66 -9.92 -34.79
N LYS A 440 -2.83 -10.86 -35.73
CA LYS A 440 -3.43 -12.18 -35.45
C LYS A 440 -2.61 -12.96 -34.44
N GLU A 441 -1.29 -13.00 -34.60
CA GLU A 441 -0.38 -13.66 -33.66
C GLU A 441 -0.41 -12.98 -32.29
N ASN A 442 -0.32 -11.65 -32.27
CA ASN A 442 -0.38 -10.86 -31.04
C ASN A 442 -1.70 -11.13 -30.29
N LEU A 443 -2.85 -11.07 -30.96
CA LEU A 443 -4.16 -11.37 -30.37
C LEU A 443 -4.22 -12.79 -29.79
N LYS A 444 -3.68 -13.78 -30.50
CA LYS A 444 -3.67 -15.18 -30.05
C LYS A 444 -2.87 -15.38 -28.75
N MET A 445 -1.79 -14.63 -28.54
CA MET A 445 -1.01 -14.65 -27.29
C MET A 445 -1.78 -14.10 -26.07
N PHE A 446 -2.72 -13.19 -26.28
CA PHE A 446 -3.54 -12.65 -25.19
C PHE A 446 -4.79 -13.49 -24.94
N TYR A 447 -5.43 -13.95 -26.01
CA TYR A 447 -6.80 -14.45 -25.95
C TYR A 447 -6.97 -15.93 -26.31
N SER A 448 -5.94 -16.56 -26.90
CA SER A 448 -5.94 -17.98 -27.29
C SER A 448 -7.18 -18.39 -28.11
N TYR A 449 -7.59 -17.48 -28.99
CA TYR A 449 -8.70 -17.64 -29.93
C TYR A 449 -8.16 -17.60 -31.36
N ASP A 450 -8.79 -18.31 -32.29
CA ASP A 450 -8.41 -18.29 -33.70
C ASP A 450 -9.20 -17.19 -34.41
N PHE A 451 -8.55 -16.04 -34.61
CA PHE A 451 -9.17 -14.87 -35.21
C PHE A 451 -9.18 -14.99 -36.74
N ASN A 452 -10.37 -14.84 -37.34
CA ASN A 452 -10.51 -14.69 -38.77
C ASN A 452 -10.32 -13.22 -39.16
N MET A 453 -9.11 -12.89 -39.62
CA MET A 453 -8.76 -11.51 -39.98
C MET A 453 -9.48 -11.03 -41.25
N ASP A 454 -10.03 -11.93 -42.08
CA ASP A 454 -10.77 -11.54 -43.29
C ASP A 454 -12.12 -10.90 -42.95
N ASN A 455 -12.70 -11.25 -41.80
CA ASN A 455 -13.95 -10.66 -41.32
C ASN A 455 -13.69 -9.39 -40.50
N LYS A 456 -13.37 -8.30 -41.19
CA LYS A 456 -13.06 -7.00 -40.58
C LYS A 456 -14.10 -6.52 -39.57
N ASN A 457 -15.39 -6.70 -39.85
CA ASN A 457 -16.46 -6.20 -38.98
C ASN A 457 -16.45 -6.89 -37.60
N GLU A 458 -16.25 -8.22 -37.57
CA GLU A 458 -16.16 -8.96 -36.30
C GLU A 458 -14.91 -8.54 -35.49
N ILE A 459 -13.79 -8.29 -36.18
CA ILE A 459 -12.55 -7.81 -35.55
C ILE A 459 -12.71 -6.38 -35.02
N GLU A 460 -13.34 -5.50 -35.79
CA GLU A 460 -13.63 -4.12 -35.40
C GLU A 460 -14.53 -4.06 -34.16
N ASP A 461 -15.62 -4.84 -34.15
CA ASP A 461 -16.51 -4.94 -32.99
C ASP A 461 -15.79 -5.50 -31.75
N PHE A 462 -14.91 -6.49 -31.93
CA PHE A 462 -14.11 -7.05 -30.85
C PHE A 462 -13.12 -6.03 -30.25
N PHE A 463 -12.39 -5.29 -31.09
CA PHE A 463 -11.48 -4.23 -30.61
C PHE A 463 -12.26 -3.06 -29.98
N ALA A 464 -13.43 -2.71 -30.51
CA ALA A 464 -14.30 -1.71 -29.91
C ALA A 464 -14.73 -2.13 -28.49
N ASN A 465 -15.06 -3.40 -28.25
CA ASN A 465 -15.36 -3.87 -26.88
C ASN A 465 -14.17 -3.68 -25.93
N ILE A 466 -12.95 -3.98 -26.36
CA ILE A 466 -11.75 -3.78 -25.52
C ILE A 466 -11.55 -2.28 -25.20
N ASP A 467 -11.62 -1.42 -26.22
CA ASP A 467 -11.45 0.02 -26.08
C ASP A 467 -12.51 0.66 -25.20
N GLU A 468 -13.79 0.31 -25.41
CA GLU A 468 -14.91 0.81 -24.60
C GLU A 468 -14.83 0.29 -23.16
N ALA A 469 -14.45 -0.96 -22.95
CA ALA A 469 -14.28 -1.52 -21.61
C ALA A 469 -13.16 -0.81 -20.85
N ILE A 470 -12.01 -0.57 -21.50
CA ILE A 470 -10.91 0.23 -20.93
C ILE A 470 -11.38 1.66 -20.66
N SER A 471 -12.07 2.28 -21.63
CA SER A 471 -12.56 3.65 -21.56
C SER A 471 -13.56 3.85 -20.41
N SER A 472 -14.45 2.89 -20.17
CA SER A 472 -15.44 2.96 -19.09
C SER A 472 -14.77 3.09 -17.71
N ILE A 473 -13.69 2.34 -17.48
CA ILE A 473 -12.87 2.43 -16.27
C ILE A 473 -12.05 3.72 -16.30
N ARG A 474 -11.39 4.01 -17.43
CA ARG A 474 -10.45 5.12 -17.56
C ARG A 474 -11.15 6.46 -17.36
N HIS A 475 -12.26 6.72 -18.05
CA HIS A 475 -13.02 7.96 -17.91
C HIS A 475 -13.65 8.12 -16.52
N GLY A 476 -13.99 7.01 -15.85
CA GLY A 476 -14.49 7.05 -14.48
C GLY A 476 -13.44 7.45 -13.43
N ILE A 477 -12.15 7.20 -13.68
CA ILE A 477 -11.09 7.38 -12.67
C ILE A 477 -10.04 8.44 -13.05
N VAL A 478 -9.61 8.46 -14.32
CA VAL A 478 -8.60 9.43 -14.81
C VAL A 478 -9.19 10.83 -14.76
N HIS A 479 -10.43 10.97 -15.20
CA HIS A 479 -11.25 12.15 -14.97
C HIS A 479 -12.05 11.98 -13.69
N PHE A 480 -12.19 13.04 -12.91
CA PHE A 480 -12.85 12.95 -11.62
C PHE A 480 -14.38 12.89 -11.81
N ASN A 481 -14.96 11.70 -11.58
CA ASN A 481 -16.40 11.50 -11.55
C ASN A 481 -16.95 11.57 -10.12
N LEU A 482 -17.97 12.41 -9.89
CA LEU A 482 -18.56 12.64 -8.58
C LEU A 482 -19.44 11.48 -8.13
N GLU A 483 -20.17 10.89 -9.07
CA GLU A 483 -21.22 9.92 -8.82
C GLU A 483 -20.71 8.47 -8.82
N LEU A 484 -19.44 8.26 -9.18
CA LEU A 484 -18.88 6.92 -9.29
C LEU A 484 -18.60 6.32 -7.91
N GLU A 485 -19.38 5.29 -7.56
CA GLU A 485 -19.09 4.42 -6.43
C GLU A 485 -18.14 3.28 -6.83
N GLY A 486 -17.32 2.86 -5.87
CA GLY A 486 -16.32 1.82 -6.07
C GLY A 486 -16.93 0.51 -6.57
N LYS A 487 -18.12 0.15 -6.07
CA LYS A 487 -18.85 -1.05 -6.50
C LYS A 487 -19.21 -1.06 -7.98
N ASP A 488 -19.38 0.11 -8.59
CA ASP A 488 -19.87 0.25 -9.97
C ASP A 488 -18.74 0.35 -11.00
N ILE A 489 -17.47 0.29 -10.57
CA ILE A 489 -16.32 0.48 -11.49
C ILE A 489 -16.24 -0.59 -12.60
N PHE A 490 -16.78 -1.78 -12.34
CA PHE A 490 -16.84 -2.90 -13.30
C PHE A 490 -18.27 -3.16 -13.80
N ALA A 491 -19.12 -2.12 -13.79
CA ALA A 491 -20.48 -2.24 -14.31
C ALA A 491 -20.54 -2.27 -15.84
N PHE A 492 -19.51 -1.80 -16.55
CA PHE A 492 -19.41 -1.79 -18.04
C PHE A 492 -20.69 -1.33 -18.75
N LYS A 493 -21.32 -0.26 -18.24
CA LYS A 493 -22.59 0.25 -18.74
C LYS A 493 -22.50 0.61 -20.22
N ASN A 494 -23.52 0.22 -20.99
CA ASN A 494 -23.68 0.49 -22.42
C ASN A 494 -22.67 -0.21 -23.35
N ILE A 495 -22.04 -1.29 -22.90
CA ILE A 495 -21.13 -2.08 -23.76
C ILE A 495 -21.77 -3.43 -24.07
N ALA A 496 -22.14 -3.63 -25.33
CA ALA A 496 -22.67 -4.90 -25.80
C ALA A 496 -21.52 -5.83 -26.24
N PRO A 497 -21.39 -7.05 -25.70
CA PRO A 497 -20.37 -7.99 -26.13
C PRO A 497 -20.54 -8.40 -27.60
N SER A 498 -19.45 -8.38 -28.36
CA SER A 498 -19.33 -8.96 -29.71
C SER A 498 -19.42 -10.49 -29.67
N GLU A 499 -19.77 -11.11 -30.79
CA GLU A 499 -19.86 -12.56 -30.89
C GLU A 499 -18.53 -13.27 -30.57
N ILE A 500 -17.39 -12.69 -30.97
CA ILE A 500 -16.06 -13.20 -30.61
C ILE A 500 -15.89 -13.22 -29.09
N SER A 501 -16.16 -12.09 -28.41
CA SER A 501 -15.99 -11.99 -26.96
C SER A 501 -16.90 -12.96 -26.20
N LYS A 502 -18.18 -13.09 -26.61
CA LYS A 502 -19.16 -14.02 -26.02
C LYS A 502 -18.66 -15.46 -26.11
N LYS A 503 -18.33 -15.91 -27.32
CA LYS A 503 -17.85 -17.28 -27.56
C LYS A 503 -16.58 -17.56 -26.78
N MET A 504 -15.65 -16.61 -26.75
CA MET A 504 -14.39 -16.76 -26.01
C MET A 504 -14.63 -16.91 -24.51
N PHE A 505 -15.44 -16.03 -23.90
CA PHE A 505 -15.68 -16.08 -22.47
C PHE A 505 -16.46 -17.34 -22.07
N GLN A 506 -17.51 -17.69 -22.83
CA GLN A 506 -18.26 -18.94 -22.65
C GLN A 506 -17.36 -20.19 -22.73
N ASN A 507 -16.41 -20.20 -23.67
CA ASN A 507 -15.42 -21.27 -23.78
C ASN A 507 -14.47 -21.30 -22.58
N GLU A 508 -14.08 -20.16 -22.02
CA GLU A 508 -13.15 -20.11 -20.87
C GLU A 508 -13.80 -20.61 -19.57
N ILE A 509 -15.06 -20.25 -19.32
CA ILE A 509 -15.83 -20.69 -18.13
C ILE A 509 -16.54 -22.04 -18.35
N ASN A 510 -16.34 -22.67 -19.50
CA ASN A 510 -16.96 -23.96 -19.82
C ASN A 510 -16.52 -25.04 -18.82
N GLU A 511 -17.50 -25.76 -18.26
CA GLU A 511 -17.27 -26.78 -17.24
C GLU A 511 -16.28 -27.87 -17.71
N LYS A 512 -16.41 -28.34 -18.95
CA LYS A 512 -15.51 -29.35 -19.55
C LYS A 512 -14.07 -28.85 -19.57
N LYS A 513 -13.85 -27.58 -19.97
CA LYS A 513 -12.52 -26.96 -20.03
C LYS A 513 -11.93 -26.77 -18.64
N LEU A 514 -12.74 -26.36 -17.66
CA LEU A 514 -12.28 -26.19 -16.27
C LEU A 514 -11.90 -27.52 -15.61
N LYS A 515 -12.68 -28.59 -15.85
CA LYS A 515 -12.32 -29.94 -15.38
C LYS A 515 -11.04 -30.43 -16.03
N LEU A 516 -10.84 -30.17 -17.33
CA LEU A 516 -9.57 -30.46 -18.02
C LEU A 516 -8.38 -29.68 -17.42
N LYS A 517 -8.56 -28.42 -16.99
CA LYS A 517 -7.50 -27.67 -16.28
C LYS A 517 -7.11 -28.36 -14.96
N ILE A 518 -8.07 -28.85 -14.18
CA ILE A 518 -7.80 -29.63 -12.96
C ILE A 518 -7.07 -30.94 -13.29
N PHE A 519 -7.53 -31.66 -14.32
CA PHE A 519 -6.87 -32.88 -14.79
C PHE A 519 -5.39 -32.64 -15.14
N LYS A 520 -5.08 -31.56 -15.88
CA LYS A 520 -3.70 -31.17 -16.18
C LYS A 520 -2.86 -30.89 -14.94
N GLN A 521 -3.45 -30.27 -13.93
CA GLN A 521 -2.75 -29.99 -12.67
C GLN A 521 -2.44 -31.28 -11.91
N LEU A 522 -3.37 -32.23 -11.87
CA LEU A 522 -3.14 -33.56 -11.30
C LEU A 522 -2.01 -34.29 -12.04
N ASN A 523 -1.99 -34.22 -13.38
CA ASN A 523 -0.92 -34.80 -14.18
C ASN A 523 0.45 -34.15 -13.91
N SER A 524 0.47 -32.81 -13.90
CA SER A 524 1.69 -32.02 -13.66
C SER A 524 2.25 -32.24 -12.25
N ALA A 525 1.39 -32.50 -11.27
CA ALA A 525 1.75 -32.83 -9.90
C ALA A 525 2.12 -34.31 -9.72
N ASN A 526 2.28 -35.06 -10.81
CA ASN A 526 2.65 -36.48 -10.85
C ASN A 526 1.62 -37.44 -10.19
N VAL A 527 0.38 -36.99 -9.92
CA VAL A 527 -0.63 -37.82 -9.23
C VAL A 527 -0.90 -39.12 -9.98
N PHE A 528 -0.99 -39.07 -11.32
CA PHE A 528 -1.27 -40.24 -12.16
C PHE A 528 -0.11 -41.26 -12.25
N ASN A 529 1.10 -40.90 -11.82
CA ASN A 529 2.25 -41.81 -11.78
C ASN A 529 2.33 -42.60 -10.46
N TYR A 530 1.79 -42.05 -9.38
CA TYR A 530 1.95 -42.59 -8.02
C TYR A 530 0.67 -43.20 -7.42
N TYR A 531 -0.51 -42.83 -7.92
CA TYR A 531 -1.79 -43.33 -7.40
C TYR A 531 -2.57 -44.14 -8.43
N GLU A 532 -3.22 -45.23 -7.98
CA GLU A 532 -4.09 -46.05 -8.84
C GLU A 532 -5.34 -45.29 -9.29
N LYS A 533 -5.88 -45.68 -10.45
CA LYS A 533 -7.08 -45.06 -11.04
C LYS A 533 -8.26 -45.03 -10.06
N ASP A 534 -8.55 -46.14 -9.39
CA ASP A 534 -9.71 -46.23 -8.47
C ASP A 534 -9.55 -45.33 -7.24
N VAL A 535 -8.31 -45.17 -6.75
CA VAL A 535 -7.96 -44.24 -5.68
C VAL A 535 -8.24 -42.81 -6.10
N ILE A 536 -7.79 -42.44 -7.30
CA ILE A 536 -7.99 -41.09 -7.83
C ILE A 536 -9.48 -40.84 -8.04
N ILE A 537 -10.22 -41.76 -8.63
CA ILE A 537 -11.68 -41.64 -8.82
C ILE A 537 -12.40 -41.47 -7.46
N LYS A 538 -12.04 -42.26 -6.46
CA LYS A 538 -12.59 -42.14 -5.11
C LYS A 538 -12.26 -40.77 -4.49
N TYR A 539 -11.05 -40.25 -4.68
CA TYR A 539 -10.68 -38.90 -4.26
C TYR A 539 -11.52 -37.83 -4.96
N LEU A 540 -11.68 -37.91 -6.28
CA LEU A 540 -12.44 -36.96 -7.09
C LEU A 540 -13.93 -36.94 -6.69
N LYS A 541 -14.52 -38.11 -6.40
CA LYS A 541 -15.91 -38.24 -5.92
C LYS A 541 -16.14 -37.57 -4.56
N ASN A 542 -15.14 -37.59 -3.68
CA ASN A 542 -15.26 -37.16 -2.28
C ASN A 542 -14.72 -35.74 -2.02
N THR A 543 -14.09 -35.10 -3.00
CA THR A 543 -13.47 -33.78 -2.81
C THR A 543 -13.89 -32.80 -3.89
N LYS A 544 -14.08 -31.53 -3.50
CA LYS A 544 -14.29 -30.43 -4.44
C LYS A 544 -12.98 -29.71 -4.73
N PHE A 545 -12.82 -29.26 -5.97
CA PHE A 545 -11.74 -28.35 -6.36
C PHE A 545 -12.27 -26.93 -6.39
N ASN A 546 -11.68 -26.07 -5.55
CA ASN A 546 -11.90 -24.64 -5.58
C ASN A 546 -10.66 -23.96 -6.15
N PHE A 547 -10.84 -23.06 -7.11
CA PHE A 547 -9.76 -22.25 -7.65
C PHE A 547 -9.31 -21.13 -6.67
N VAL A 548 -10.02 -20.99 -5.55
CA VAL A 548 -9.77 -19.98 -4.51
C VAL A 548 -9.29 -20.63 -3.22
N ASN A 549 -8.08 -20.26 -2.78
CA ASN A 549 -7.66 -20.45 -1.40
C ASN A 549 -8.07 -19.19 -0.61
N LYS A 550 -9.02 -19.31 0.34
CA LYS A 550 -9.37 -18.19 1.21
C LYS A 550 -8.22 -17.91 2.18
N ASN A 551 -7.68 -16.69 2.15
CA ASN A 551 -6.64 -16.28 3.11
C ASN A 551 -7.31 -15.96 4.46
N ILE A 552 -7.47 -16.98 5.30
CA ILE A 552 -8.06 -16.83 6.63
C ILE A 552 -6.96 -16.39 7.60
N PRO A 553 -7.17 -15.32 8.41
CA PRO A 553 -6.19 -14.86 9.39
C PRO A 553 -5.72 -15.97 10.34
N PHE A 554 -4.44 -15.92 10.72
CA PHE A 554 -3.79 -16.84 11.66
C PHE A 554 -3.67 -18.30 11.22
N VAL A 555 -4.23 -18.67 10.06
CA VAL A 555 -4.11 -20.02 9.53
C VAL A 555 -2.67 -20.28 9.05
N PRO A 556 -1.99 -21.31 9.56
CA PRO A 556 -0.65 -21.66 9.10
C PRO A 556 -0.70 -22.22 7.67
N SER A 557 0.30 -21.88 6.84
CA SER A 557 0.38 -22.45 5.50
C SER A 557 0.50 -23.98 5.55
N PHE A 558 -0.20 -24.69 4.67
CA PHE A 558 -0.18 -26.15 4.59
C PHE A 558 1.25 -26.73 4.58
N THR A 559 2.17 -26.17 3.78
CA THR A 559 3.56 -26.64 3.71
C THR A 559 4.29 -26.54 5.05
N LYS A 560 4.01 -25.52 5.88
CA LYS A 560 4.58 -25.40 7.23
C LYS A 560 4.05 -26.48 8.16
N LEU A 561 2.77 -26.85 8.05
CA LEU A 561 2.15 -27.94 8.82
C LEU A 561 2.68 -29.30 8.37
N TYR A 562 2.71 -29.53 7.06
CA TYR A 562 3.17 -30.77 6.46
C TYR A 562 4.61 -31.10 6.87
N ASN A 563 5.49 -30.09 6.85
CA ASN A 563 6.89 -30.21 7.31
C ASN A 563 7.06 -30.44 8.82
N LYS A 564 5.98 -30.52 9.60
CA LYS A 564 5.99 -30.85 11.04
C LYS A 564 5.30 -32.17 11.36
N ILE A 565 4.80 -32.90 10.35
CA ILE A 565 4.07 -34.16 10.55
C ILE A 565 4.95 -35.17 11.30
N GLU A 566 6.15 -35.45 10.80
CA GLU A 566 7.09 -36.40 11.43
C GLU A 566 7.48 -35.99 12.86
N ASP A 567 7.73 -34.70 13.10
CA ASP A 567 8.07 -34.17 14.42
C ASP A 567 6.93 -34.31 15.43
N LEU A 568 5.68 -34.19 14.96
CA LEU A 568 4.50 -34.09 15.81
C LEU A 568 3.65 -35.35 15.88
N ARG A 569 3.84 -36.36 15.02
CA ARG A 569 3.01 -37.58 14.99
C ARG A 569 3.00 -38.33 16.33
N ASN A 570 4.17 -38.51 16.93
CA ASN A 570 4.34 -39.11 18.25
C ASN A 570 3.77 -38.20 19.34
N THR A 571 3.83 -36.87 19.11
CA THR A 571 3.37 -35.85 20.05
C THR A 571 1.86 -35.77 20.17
N LEU A 572 1.20 -35.73 19.03
CA LEU A 572 -0.24 -35.58 18.91
C LEU A 572 -0.96 -36.93 18.78
N LYS A 573 -0.21 -38.04 18.96
CA LYS A 573 -0.69 -39.43 18.93
C LYS A 573 -1.50 -39.74 17.67
N PHE A 574 -0.92 -39.49 16.50
CA PHE A 574 -1.48 -39.92 15.23
C PHE A 574 -0.45 -40.68 14.41
N PHE A 575 -0.92 -41.54 13.51
CA PHE A 575 -0.08 -42.28 12.56
C PHE A 575 -0.14 -41.61 11.19
N TRP A 576 1.01 -41.15 10.72
CA TRP A 576 1.23 -40.64 9.36
C TRP A 576 2.69 -40.81 8.98
N SER A 577 2.95 -41.22 7.74
CA SER A 577 4.29 -41.34 7.14
C SER A 577 4.40 -40.36 5.97
N VAL A 578 5.49 -39.59 5.93
CA VAL A 578 5.78 -38.71 4.79
C VAL A 578 6.61 -39.48 3.76
N PRO A 579 6.22 -39.48 2.46
CA PRO A 579 6.99 -40.14 1.41
C PRO A 579 8.45 -39.67 1.35
N LYS A 580 9.35 -40.62 1.08
CA LYS A 580 10.80 -40.32 0.90
C LYS A 580 11.09 -39.81 -0.51
N ASP A 581 10.37 -40.30 -1.52
CA ASP A 581 10.50 -39.83 -2.89
C ASP A 581 9.94 -38.40 -3.04
N LYS A 582 10.67 -37.54 -3.77
CA LYS A 582 10.31 -36.12 -3.91
C LYS A 582 9.05 -35.93 -4.74
N GLU A 583 8.90 -36.66 -5.84
CA GLU A 583 7.77 -36.51 -6.74
C GLU A 583 6.49 -37.08 -6.14
N GLU A 584 6.59 -38.21 -5.43
CA GLU A 584 5.49 -38.78 -4.66
C GLU A 584 5.04 -37.81 -3.55
N LYS A 585 6.01 -37.21 -2.84
CA LYS A 585 5.75 -36.19 -1.82
C LYS A 585 5.05 -34.98 -2.42
N ASP A 586 5.48 -34.50 -3.59
CA ASP A 586 4.85 -33.37 -4.28
C ASP A 586 3.40 -33.72 -4.69
N ALA A 587 3.14 -34.94 -5.17
CA ALA A 587 1.81 -35.44 -5.48
C ALA A 587 0.91 -35.48 -4.24
N GLN A 588 1.41 -36.04 -3.12
CA GLN A 588 0.68 -36.10 -1.85
C GLN A 588 0.39 -34.69 -1.31
N ILE A 589 1.37 -33.78 -1.37
CA ILE A 589 1.19 -32.38 -0.95
C ILE A 589 0.10 -31.73 -1.79
N TYR A 590 0.06 -31.95 -3.10
CA TYR A 590 -0.95 -31.35 -3.98
C TYR A 590 -2.38 -31.75 -3.58
N LEU A 591 -2.63 -33.04 -3.40
CA LEU A 591 -3.95 -33.57 -3.01
C LEU A 591 -4.38 -33.09 -1.62
N LEU A 592 -3.50 -33.18 -0.62
CA LEU A 592 -3.82 -32.74 0.74
C LEU A 592 -4.01 -31.22 0.83
N LYS A 593 -3.25 -30.45 0.06
CA LYS A 593 -3.37 -29.00 0.00
C LYS A 593 -4.75 -28.56 -0.51
N ASN A 594 -5.32 -29.28 -1.48
CA ASN A 594 -6.68 -29.04 -1.96
C ASN A 594 -7.72 -29.26 -0.85
N ILE A 595 -7.62 -30.37 -0.10
CA ILE A 595 -8.52 -30.64 1.03
C ILE A 595 -8.36 -29.59 2.13
N TYR A 596 -7.12 -29.23 2.47
CA TYR A 596 -6.80 -28.28 3.53
C TYR A 596 -7.43 -26.92 3.26
N TYR A 597 -7.09 -26.28 2.14
CA TYR A 597 -7.59 -24.94 1.81
C TYR A 597 -9.05 -24.93 1.34
N GLY A 598 -9.56 -26.06 0.84
CA GLY A 598 -10.94 -26.23 0.39
C GLY A 598 -11.91 -26.52 1.54
N GLU A 599 -12.19 -27.79 1.79
CA GLU A 599 -13.26 -28.18 2.72
C GLU A 599 -12.89 -28.02 4.19
N PHE A 600 -11.66 -28.38 4.56
CA PHE A 600 -11.25 -28.43 5.96
C PHE A 600 -11.31 -27.05 6.62
N LEU A 601 -10.60 -26.04 6.08
CA LEU A 601 -10.55 -24.72 6.72
C LEU A 601 -11.93 -24.08 6.86
N ASN A 602 -12.79 -24.22 5.83
CA ASN A 602 -14.16 -23.71 5.87
C ASN A 602 -14.98 -24.34 7.00
N LYS A 603 -14.86 -25.66 7.21
CA LYS A 603 -15.57 -26.37 8.27
C LYS A 603 -14.94 -26.12 9.65
N PHE A 604 -13.61 -26.13 9.74
CA PHE A 604 -12.88 -26.10 11.00
C PHE A 604 -12.90 -24.72 11.67
N VAL A 605 -12.73 -23.64 10.91
CA VAL A 605 -12.70 -22.28 11.47
C VAL A 605 -14.11 -21.74 11.78
N LYS A 606 -15.14 -22.23 11.08
CA LYS A 606 -16.55 -21.85 11.35
C LYS A 606 -17.20 -22.65 12.48
N ASN A 607 -16.73 -23.87 12.76
CA ASN A 607 -17.31 -24.73 13.79
C ASN A 607 -16.58 -24.57 15.14
N SER A 608 -17.05 -23.64 15.97
CA SER A 608 -16.47 -23.36 17.30
C SER A 608 -16.36 -24.62 18.16
N LYS A 609 -17.34 -25.52 18.14
CA LYS A 609 -17.33 -26.74 18.96
C LYS A 609 -16.17 -27.66 18.60
N VAL A 610 -15.97 -27.94 17.31
CA VAL A 610 -14.88 -28.82 16.84
C VAL A 610 -13.52 -28.18 17.08
N PHE A 611 -13.37 -26.89 16.77
CA PHE A 611 -12.11 -26.17 16.97
C PHE A 611 -11.67 -26.16 18.44
N PHE A 612 -12.58 -25.81 19.35
CA PHE A 612 -12.26 -25.74 20.78
C PHE A 612 -12.07 -27.12 21.42
N LYS A 613 -12.75 -28.17 20.93
CA LYS A 613 -12.47 -29.55 21.33
C LYS A 613 -11.01 -29.92 21.05
N ILE A 614 -10.54 -29.71 19.82
CA ILE A 614 -9.15 -29.98 19.43
C ILE A 614 -8.17 -29.13 20.24
N THR A 615 -8.51 -27.86 20.47
CA THR A 615 -7.69 -26.96 21.29
C THR A 615 -7.48 -27.50 22.71
N ASN A 616 -8.56 -27.96 23.35
CA ASN A 616 -8.48 -28.56 24.70
C ASN A 616 -7.69 -29.87 24.70
N GLU A 617 -7.82 -30.70 23.66
CA GLU A 617 -7.03 -31.92 23.51
C GLU A 617 -5.52 -31.62 23.40
N VAL A 618 -5.12 -30.61 22.61
CA VAL A 618 -3.71 -30.20 22.50
C VAL A 618 -3.17 -29.69 23.84
N ILE A 619 -3.96 -28.91 24.60
CA ILE A 619 -3.59 -28.48 25.96
C ILE A 619 -3.44 -29.68 26.89
N LYS A 620 -4.37 -30.64 26.86
CA LYS A 620 -4.33 -31.86 27.69
C LYS A 620 -3.12 -32.74 27.38
N ILE A 621 -2.81 -32.95 26.10
CA ILE A 621 -1.63 -33.70 25.64
C ILE A 621 -0.34 -33.03 26.16
N ASN A 622 -0.28 -31.69 26.11
CA ASN A 622 0.86 -30.95 26.64
C ASN A 622 1.00 -31.09 28.16
N LYS A 623 -0.11 -31.07 28.90
CA LYS A 623 -0.10 -31.30 30.36
C LYS A 623 0.41 -32.69 30.70
N GLN A 624 -0.17 -33.74 30.10
CA GLN A 624 0.22 -35.14 30.37
C GLN A 624 1.70 -35.40 30.13
N ARG A 625 2.28 -34.85 29.05
CA ARG A 625 3.70 -35.04 28.73
C ARG A 625 4.67 -34.32 29.66
N ASN A 626 4.25 -33.20 30.24
CA ASN A 626 5.09 -32.40 31.14
C ASN A 626 4.75 -32.63 32.62
N GLN A 627 4.01 -33.68 32.96
CA GLN A 627 3.72 -34.04 34.36
C GLN A 627 4.99 -34.27 35.19
N LYS A 628 6.06 -34.82 34.59
CA LYS A 628 7.35 -35.04 35.27
C LYS A 628 8.17 -33.77 35.51
N THR A 629 7.96 -32.71 34.73
CA THR A 629 8.75 -31.47 34.80
C THR A 629 8.01 -30.33 35.51
N GLY A 630 6.72 -30.48 35.80
CA GLY A 630 5.87 -29.45 36.43
C GLY A 630 5.63 -28.20 35.56
N HIS A 631 6.22 -28.13 34.35
CA HIS A 631 6.18 -26.95 33.50
C HIS A 631 5.25 -27.14 32.28
N TYR A 632 4.03 -26.61 32.38
CA TYR A 632 2.98 -26.77 31.36
C TYR A 632 2.99 -25.62 30.34
N LYS A 633 3.73 -25.80 29.24
CA LYS A 633 3.95 -24.80 28.16
C LYS A 633 2.68 -24.06 27.68
N TYR A 634 1.52 -24.74 27.63
CA TYR A 634 0.27 -24.19 27.10
C TYR A 634 -0.78 -23.81 28.15
N GLN A 635 -0.49 -23.93 29.45
CA GLN A 635 -1.44 -23.64 30.54
C GLN A 635 -1.96 -22.20 30.50
N LYS A 636 -1.12 -21.24 30.09
CA LYS A 636 -1.48 -19.82 29.90
C LYS A 636 -2.61 -19.55 28.89
N PHE A 637 -2.96 -20.53 28.06
CA PHE A 637 -4.02 -20.42 27.05
C PHE A 637 -5.34 -21.10 27.46
N GLU A 638 -5.37 -21.79 28.60
CA GLU A 638 -6.52 -22.57 29.04
C GLU A 638 -7.72 -21.70 29.46
N ASN A 639 -7.44 -20.61 30.18
CA ASN A 639 -8.42 -19.70 30.81
C ASN A 639 -8.80 -18.51 29.92
N ILE A 640 -8.75 -18.64 28.59
CA ILE A 640 -9.22 -17.61 27.65
C ILE A 640 -10.71 -17.88 27.36
N GLU A 641 -11.55 -16.84 27.32
CA GLU A 641 -12.97 -16.95 26.96
C GLU A 641 -13.12 -17.37 25.48
N LYS A 642 -13.93 -18.41 25.22
CA LYS A 642 -13.96 -19.16 23.95
C LYS A 642 -15.31 -18.98 23.23
N THR A 643 -15.46 -17.94 22.42
CA THR A 643 -16.68 -17.69 21.63
C THR A 643 -16.46 -18.03 20.16
N VAL A 644 -15.44 -17.44 19.52
CA VAL A 644 -15.16 -17.58 18.09
C VAL A 644 -13.68 -17.95 17.85
N PRO A 645 -13.35 -18.95 16.99
CA PRO A 645 -11.97 -19.37 16.74
C PRO A 645 -11.03 -18.25 16.32
N VAL A 646 -11.44 -17.36 15.41
CA VAL A 646 -10.58 -16.27 14.91
C VAL A 646 -10.25 -15.25 16.01
N GLU A 647 -11.21 -14.91 16.85
CA GLU A 647 -11.01 -14.00 18.00
C GLU A 647 -10.08 -14.63 19.03
N TYR A 648 -10.29 -15.92 19.34
CA TYR A 648 -9.41 -16.69 20.22
C TYR A 648 -7.96 -16.70 19.72
N LEU A 649 -7.73 -16.92 18.42
CA LEU A 649 -6.38 -16.88 17.83
C LEU A 649 -5.73 -15.50 17.93
N ALA A 650 -6.51 -14.42 17.77
CA ALA A 650 -6.04 -13.05 17.94
C ALA A 650 -5.67 -12.74 19.41
N ILE A 651 -6.47 -13.20 20.37
CA ILE A 651 -6.20 -13.03 21.81
C ILE A 651 -4.91 -13.75 22.20
N ILE A 652 -4.71 -15.00 21.76
CA ILE A 652 -3.48 -15.76 22.04
C ILE A 652 -2.25 -15.02 21.50
N GLN A 653 -2.33 -14.51 20.26
CA GLN A 653 -1.22 -13.76 19.68
C GLN A 653 -0.88 -12.51 20.51
N SER A 654 -1.91 -11.76 20.93
CA SER A 654 -1.71 -10.56 21.75
C SER A 654 -1.02 -10.87 23.09
N ARG A 655 -1.41 -11.96 23.77
CA ARG A 655 -0.81 -12.40 25.03
C ARG A 655 0.65 -12.84 24.86
N GLU A 656 0.98 -13.52 23.76
CA GLU A 656 2.37 -13.94 23.50
C GLU A 656 3.28 -12.79 23.07
N MET A 657 2.76 -11.80 22.34
CA MET A 657 3.53 -10.58 22.05
C MET A 657 3.90 -9.79 23.33
N ILE A 658 3.10 -9.91 24.40
CA ILE A 658 3.39 -9.29 25.70
C ILE A 658 4.47 -10.08 26.47
N ASN A 659 4.55 -11.40 26.32
CA ASN A 659 5.50 -12.25 27.03
C ASN A 659 6.87 -12.37 26.33
N ASN A 660 6.92 -12.25 25.00
CA ASN A 660 8.13 -12.39 24.19
C ASN A 660 9.08 -11.16 24.19
N GLN A 661 8.84 -10.14 25.03
CA GLN A 661 9.75 -8.99 25.08
C GLN A 661 11.13 -9.31 25.70
N ASP A 662 11.30 -10.45 26.39
CA ASP A 662 12.49 -10.66 27.24
C ASP A 662 13.31 -11.98 27.06
N LYS A 663 12.98 -12.97 26.21
CA LYS A 663 13.82 -14.20 26.07
C LYS A 663 13.84 -14.85 24.69
N GLU A 664 15.00 -15.43 24.32
CA GLU A 664 15.31 -16.27 23.14
C GLU A 664 14.54 -17.62 23.10
N GLU A 665 13.36 -17.74 23.72
CA GLU A 665 12.58 -18.99 23.70
C GLU A 665 11.81 -19.17 22.38
N LYS A 666 11.86 -20.39 21.81
CA LYS A 666 11.07 -20.80 20.65
C LYS A 666 9.62 -20.34 20.80
N ASN A 667 9.12 -19.61 19.80
CA ASN A 667 7.83 -18.93 19.83
C ASN A 667 6.66 -19.90 20.13
N THR A 668 6.33 -20.04 21.41
CA THR A 668 5.38 -21.01 21.97
C THR A 668 3.99 -20.90 21.33
N TYR A 669 3.61 -19.67 20.91
CA TYR A 669 2.47 -19.37 20.06
C TYR A 669 2.43 -20.20 18.77
N ILE A 670 3.50 -20.13 17.96
CA ILE A 670 3.51 -20.72 16.62
C ILE A 670 3.37 -22.25 16.72
N ASP A 671 4.05 -22.85 17.69
CA ASP A 671 3.95 -24.29 17.97
C ASP A 671 2.53 -24.68 18.37
N PHE A 672 1.88 -23.91 19.25
CA PHE A 672 0.52 -24.19 19.70
C PHE A 672 -0.48 -24.14 18.54
N ILE A 673 -0.44 -23.07 17.73
CA ILE A 673 -1.30 -22.92 16.55
C ILE A 673 -1.08 -24.06 15.56
N GLN A 674 0.17 -24.38 15.24
CA GLN A 674 0.47 -25.45 14.29
C GLN A 674 -0.01 -26.82 14.80
N GLN A 675 0.08 -27.08 16.10
CA GLN A 675 -0.46 -28.32 16.68
C GLN A 675 -1.99 -28.40 16.60
N ILE A 676 -2.71 -27.31 16.87
CA ILE A 676 -4.18 -27.26 16.74
C ILE A 676 -4.60 -27.57 15.30
N PHE A 677 -4.03 -26.87 14.33
CA PHE A 677 -4.42 -27.05 12.93
C PHE A 677 -3.98 -28.42 12.39
N LEU A 678 -2.81 -28.93 12.77
CA LEU A 678 -2.35 -30.25 12.34
C LEU A 678 -3.23 -31.36 12.91
N LYS A 679 -3.48 -31.36 14.23
CA LYS A 679 -4.36 -32.36 14.88
C LYS A 679 -5.78 -32.28 14.33
N GLY A 680 -6.32 -31.07 14.19
CA GLY A 680 -7.64 -30.86 13.60
C GLY A 680 -7.74 -31.36 12.16
N PHE A 681 -6.70 -31.15 11.34
CA PHE A 681 -6.67 -31.63 9.97
C PHE A 681 -6.59 -33.16 9.89
N ILE A 682 -5.74 -33.81 10.70
CA ILE A 682 -5.65 -35.27 10.74
C ILE A 682 -6.96 -35.90 11.22
N ASP A 683 -7.59 -35.35 12.26
CA ASP A 683 -8.89 -35.84 12.74
C ASP A 683 -10.00 -35.65 11.72
N TYR A 684 -9.94 -34.55 10.94
CA TYR A 684 -10.84 -34.34 9.81
C TYR A 684 -10.63 -35.42 8.73
N LEU A 685 -9.39 -35.69 8.33
CA LEU A 685 -9.10 -36.74 7.35
C LEU A 685 -9.58 -38.12 7.83
N ASN A 686 -9.34 -38.46 9.10
CA ASN A 686 -9.77 -39.73 9.70
C ASN A 686 -11.29 -39.87 9.70
N LYS A 687 -12.03 -38.83 10.12
CA LYS A 687 -13.51 -38.87 10.18
C LYS A 687 -14.19 -38.96 8.82
N ASN A 688 -13.50 -38.59 7.75
CA ASN A 688 -14.04 -38.58 6.39
C ASN A 688 -13.45 -39.71 5.51
N ASN A 689 -12.76 -40.70 6.11
CA ASN A 689 -12.10 -41.82 5.40
C ASN A 689 -11.13 -41.37 4.29
N LEU A 690 -10.47 -40.22 4.49
CA LEU A 690 -9.48 -39.62 3.58
C LEU A 690 -8.04 -39.95 4.01
N LYS A 691 -7.80 -41.10 4.66
CA LYS A 691 -6.53 -41.41 5.35
C LYS A 691 -5.50 -42.12 4.44
N TYR A 692 -4.23 -42.01 4.82
CA TYR A 692 -3.09 -42.83 4.44
C TYR A 692 -2.80 -43.82 5.58
N ILE A 693 -2.82 -45.13 5.33
CA ILE A 693 -2.26 -46.14 6.24
C ILE A 693 -1.27 -46.98 5.46
N GLU A 694 -0.04 -47.01 5.96
CA GLU A 694 0.90 -48.09 5.70
C GLU A 694 1.07 -48.83 7.04
N SER A 695 0.45 -50.00 7.14
CA SER A 695 0.87 -51.06 8.06
C SER A 695 0.31 -52.38 7.54
N ASN A 696 1.22 -53.30 7.25
CA ASN A 696 0.96 -54.71 6.97
C ASN A 696 -0.10 -55.31 7.91
N ASN A 697 -0.95 -56.16 7.33
CA ASN A 697 -1.93 -57.05 7.98
C ASN A 697 -3.13 -56.37 8.65
N ASN A 698 -4.20 -56.12 7.88
CA ASN A 698 -5.53 -56.71 8.10
C ASN A 698 -6.55 -56.19 7.06
N ASN A 699 -7.45 -57.09 6.65
CA ASN A 699 -8.28 -57.07 5.43
C ASN A 699 -9.39 -56.01 5.31
N ASP A 700 -9.34 -54.86 5.99
CA ASP A 700 -10.37 -53.81 5.86
C ASP A 700 -9.94 -52.68 4.91
N ASN A 701 -10.14 -52.94 3.62
CA ASN A 701 -9.77 -52.11 2.47
C ASN A 701 -10.70 -50.90 2.22
N ASN A 702 -10.63 -49.83 3.03
CA ASN A 702 -11.46 -48.63 2.81
C ASN A 702 -10.75 -47.25 2.75
N ASP A 703 -9.42 -47.17 2.79
CA ASP A 703 -8.67 -45.90 2.80
C ASP A 703 -8.27 -45.36 1.41
N ILE A 704 -8.23 -44.03 1.23
CA ILE A 704 -7.98 -43.37 -0.07
C ILE A 704 -6.50 -43.33 -0.42
N PHE A 705 -5.57 -43.17 0.53
CA PHE A 705 -4.15 -43.00 0.19
C PHE A 705 -3.27 -44.25 0.45
N SER A 706 -3.85 -45.43 0.72
CA SER A 706 -3.11 -46.66 1.09
C SER A 706 -2.66 -47.52 -0.10
N LYS A 707 -3.18 -47.31 -1.32
CA LYS A 707 -2.80 -48.07 -2.53
C LYS A 707 -1.89 -47.24 -3.44
N ILE A 708 -0.57 -47.34 -3.21
CA ILE A 708 0.44 -46.79 -4.12
C ILE A 708 0.90 -47.89 -5.06
N LYS A 709 0.91 -47.61 -6.37
CA LYS A 709 1.55 -48.46 -7.36
C LYS A 709 2.32 -47.56 -8.32
N ILE A 710 3.64 -47.72 -8.35
CA ILE A 710 4.51 -46.94 -9.25
C ILE A 710 4.23 -47.40 -10.68
N LYS A 711 3.59 -46.53 -11.47
CA LYS A 711 3.50 -46.67 -12.93
C LYS A 711 4.20 -45.48 -13.55
N LYS A 712 5.52 -45.59 -13.69
CA LYS A 712 6.29 -44.68 -14.56
C LYS A 712 5.67 -44.79 -15.96
N ASP A 713 5.49 -43.65 -16.65
CA ASP A 713 4.97 -43.48 -18.03
C ASP A 713 3.51 -43.01 -18.20
N ASN A 714 2.66 -43.06 -17.17
CA ASN A 714 1.27 -42.57 -17.28
C ASN A 714 1.20 -41.07 -17.57
N LYS A 715 2.05 -40.26 -16.93
CA LYS A 715 2.10 -38.81 -17.14
C LYS A 715 2.41 -38.44 -18.58
N GLU A 716 3.43 -39.07 -19.16
CA GLU A 716 3.82 -38.84 -20.55
C GLU A 716 2.75 -39.31 -21.52
N LYS A 717 2.10 -40.45 -21.23
CA LYS A 717 0.94 -40.93 -21.98
C LYS A 717 -0.18 -39.87 -21.99
N TYR A 718 -0.61 -39.42 -20.83
CA TYR A 718 -1.68 -38.42 -20.73
C TYR A 718 -1.27 -37.06 -21.33
N ASP A 719 -0.02 -36.63 -21.21
CA ASP A 719 0.48 -35.41 -21.84
C ASP A 719 0.48 -35.52 -23.38
N LYS A 720 0.86 -36.67 -23.95
CA LYS A 720 0.77 -36.92 -25.40
C LYS A 720 -0.68 -36.90 -25.88
N ILE A 721 -1.58 -37.56 -25.15
CA ILE A 721 -3.02 -37.59 -25.48
C ILE A 721 -3.62 -36.18 -25.39
N LEU A 722 -3.32 -35.42 -24.33
CA LEU A 722 -3.78 -34.04 -24.15
C LEU A 722 -3.25 -33.11 -25.25
N LYS A 723 -1.96 -33.20 -25.58
CA LYS A 723 -1.37 -32.39 -26.66
C LYS A 723 -2.01 -32.69 -28.00
N ASN A 724 -2.26 -33.96 -28.34
CA ASN A 724 -2.97 -34.32 -29.57
C ASN A 724 -4.43 -33.86 -29.56
N TYR A 725 -5.13 -34.01 -28.44
CA TYR A 725 -6.50 -33.52 -28.28
C TYR A 725 -6.56 -31.99 -28.48
N GLU A 726 -5.63 -31.26 -27.90
CA GLU A 726 -5.54 -29.80 -27.99
C GLU A 726 -5.09 -29.28 -29.35
N LYS A 727 -4.30 -30.05 -30.11
CA LYS A 727 -3.86 -29.64 -31.45
C LYS A 727 -4.88 -29.98 -32.54
N HIS A 728 -5.51 -31.16 -32.48
CA HIS A 728 -6.24 -31.70 -33.63
C HIS A 728 -7.74 -31.96 -33.37
N ASN A 729 -8.19 -32.01 -32.11
CA ASN A 729 -9.51 -32.56 -31.77
C ASN A 729 -10.25 -31.76 -30.67
N ARG A 730 -9.98 -30.46 -30.47
CA ARG A 730 -10.63 -29.63 -29.41
C ARG A 730 -12.16 -29.68 -29.46
N ASN A 731 -12.74 -29.87 -30.65
CA ASN A 731 -14.19 -29.94 -30.88
C ASN A 731 -14.78 -31.36 -30.81
N LYS A 732 -13.95 -32.40 -30.59
CA LYS A 732 -14.41 -33.80 -30.47
C LYS A 732 -14.55 -34.23 -29.00
N GLU A 733 -15.09 -35.42 -28.80
CA GLU A 733 -15.19 -36.05 -27.47
C GLU A 733 -13.81 -36.22 -26.82
N ILE A 734 -13.76 -36.07 -25.49
CA ILE A 734 -12.53 -36.30 -24.73
C ILE A 734 -12.17 -37.78 -24.85
N PRO A 735 -10.91 -38.15 -25.11
CA PRO A 735 -10.48 -39.54 -25.14
C PRO A 735 -10.95 -40.31 -23.91
N HIS A 736 -11.47 -41.52 -24.11
CA HIS A 736 -12.13 -42.32 -23.06
C HIS A 736 -11.29 -42.40 -21.77
N GLU A 737 -9.98 -42.66 -21.91
CA GLU A 737 -9.02 -42.78 -20.81
C GLU A 737 -8.88 -41.52 -19.93
N ILE A 738 -9.11 -40.33 -20.50
CA ILE A 738 -9.10 -39.06 -19.76
C ILE A 738 -10.50 -38.76 -19.23
N ASN A 739 -11.53 -39.05 -20.03
CA ASN A 739 -12.92 -38.73 -19.71
C ASN A 739 -13.40 -39.42 -18.43
N GLU A 740 -12.90 -40.64 -18.14
CA GLU A 740 -13.17 -41.36 -16.91
C GLU A 740 -12.80 -40.57 -15.65
N PHE A 741 -11.71 -39.81 -15.67
CA PHE A 741 -11.33 -38.93 -14.57
C PHE A 741 -12.09 -37.61 -14.62
N VAL A 742 -12.15 -36.99 -15.80
CA VAL A 742 -12.78 -35.68 -15.99
C VAL A 742 -14.24 -35.68 -15.53
N ARG A 743 -15.00 -36.75 -15.84
CA ARG A 743 -16.40 -36.90 -15.41
C ARG A 743 -16.57 -36.81 -13.89
N GLU A 744 -15.61 -37.34 -13.13
CA GLU A 744 -15.67 -37.43 -11.67
C GLU A 744 -15.15 -36.18 -10.96
N ILE A 745 -14.47 -35.26 -11.67
CA ILE A 745 -14.00 -34.00 -11.10
C ILE A 745 -15.20 -33.13 -10.71
N LYS A 746 -15.31 -32.82 -9.41
CA LYS A 746 -16.29 -31.87 -8.87
C LYS A 746 -15.64 -30.51 -8.70
N LEU A 747 -16.13 -29.53 -9.46
CA LEU A 747 -15.75 -28.12 -9.28
C LEU A 747 -16.60 -27.48 -8.18
N GLY A 748 -16.07 -26.41 -7.59
CA GLY A 748 -16.81 -25.51 -6.72
C GLY A 748 -17.89 -24.71 -7.47
N LYS A 749 -18.10 -23.46 -7.06
CA LYS A 749 -18.97 -22.54 -7.82
C LYS A 749 -18.38 -22.37 -9.23
N ILE A 750 -19.22 -22.54 -10.25
CA ILE A 750 -18.88 -22.21 -11.63
C ILE A 750 -19.46 -20.83 -11.89
N LEU A 751 -18.65 -19.94 -12.49
CA LEU A 751 -19.09 -18.60 -12.86
C LEU A 751 -20.23 -18.70 -13.87
N LYS A 752 -21.30 -17.91 -13.65
CA LYS A 752 -22.35 -17.74 -14.64
C LYS A 752 -21.90 -16.70 -15.66
N TYR A 753 -22.32 -16.88 -16.91
CA TYR A 753 -22.13 -15.86 -17.93
C TYR A 753 -22.88 -14.59 -17.54
N THR A 754 -22.18 -13.46 -17.53
CA THR A 754 -22.75 -12.13 -17.50
C THR A 754 -21.96 -11.25 -18.46
N GLU A 755 -22.61 -10.24 -19.03
CA GLU A 755 -21.95 -9.30 -19.95
C GLU A 755 -20.82 -8.54 -19.24
N ASN A 756 -21.04 -8.14 -17.99
CA ASN A 756 -20.03 -7.47 -17.16
C ASN A 756 -18.79 -8.34 -16.93
N LEU A 757 -18.96 -9.64 -16.60
CA LEU A 757 -17.83 -10.54 -16.42
C LEU A 757 -17.11 -10.84 -17.75
N ASN A 758 -17.82 -10.85 -18.88
CA ASN A 758 -17.20 -10.99 -20.19
C ASN A 758 -16.29 -9.78 -20.50
N MET A 759 -16.78 -8.56 -20.31
CA MET A 759 -15.96 -7.35 -20.50
C MET A 759 -14.80 -7.30 -19.50
N PHE A 760 -15.04 -7.69 -18.25
CA PHE A 760 -13.98 -7.79 -17.24
C PHE A 760 -12.90 -8.81 -17.65
N TYR A 761 -13.31 -9.96 -18.18
CA TYR A 761 -12.43 -11.00 -18.71
C TYR A 761 -11.50 -10.46 -19.81
N LEU A 762 -12.03 -9.66 -20.75
CA LEU A 762 -11.22 -9.03 -21.81
C LEU A 762 -10.08 -8.18 -21.22
N ILE A 763 -10.37 -7.41 -20.17
CA ILE A 763 -9.38 -6.56 -19.51
C ILE A 763 -8.36 -7.39 -18.75
N LEU A 764 -8.79 -8.42 -17.99
CA LEU A 764 -7.88 -9.24 -17.20
C LEU A 764 -6.80 -9.93 -18.04
N LYS A 765 -7.13 -10.36 -19.26
CA LYS A 765 -6.17 -10.96 -20.20
C LYS A 765 -5.08 -9.98 -20.66
N LEU A 766 -5.40 -8.69 -20.70
CA LEU A 766 -4.45 -7.63 -21.05
C LEU A 766 -3.52 -7.24 -19.90
N LEU A 767 -3.83 -7.63 -18.66
CA LEU A 767 -3.00 -7.29 -17.50
C LEU A 767 -1.78 -8.18 -17.40
N ASN A 768 -0.65 -7.57 -17.05
CA ASN A 768 0.51 -8.34 -16.61
C ASN A 768 0.26 -8.98 -15.23
N HIS A 769 1.07 -9.98 -14.88
CA HIS A 769 0.92 -10.73 -13.62
C HIS A 769 0.94 -9.86 -12.35
N LYS A 770 1.75 -8.79 -12.34
CA LYS A 770 1.90 -7.92 -11.18
C LYS A 770 0.67 -7.06 -10.96
N GLU A 771 0.12 -6.47 -12.02
CA GLU A 771 -1.11 -5.68 -11.93
C GLU A 771 -2.33 -6.55 -11.64
N LEU A 772 -2.40 -7.79 -12.14
CA LEU A 772 -3.44 -8.74 -11.75
C LEU A 772 -3.38 -9.08 -10.24
N THR A 773 -2.17 -9.24 -9.69
CA THR A 773 -1.96 -9.46 -8.24
C THR A 773 -2.36 -8.21 -7.42
N ASN A 774 -2.01 -7.01 -7.90
CA ASN A 774 -2.37 -5.75 -7.25
C ASN A 774 -3.88 -5.50 -7.27
N LEU A 775 -4.55 -5.80 -8.39
CA LEU A 775 -5.99 -5.74 -8.53
C LEU A 775 -6.67 -6.69 -7.54
N LYS A 776 -6.25 -7.95 -7.51
CA LYS A 776 -6.75 -8.94 -6.54
C LYS A 776 -6.69 -8.42 -5.11
N GLY A 777 -5.50 -7.96 -4.67
CA GLY A 777 -5.33 -7.44 -3.32
C GLY A 777 -6.15 -6.18 -3.03
N SER A 778 -6.44 -5.37 -4.05
CA SER A 778 -7.29 -4.17 -3.93
C SER A 778 -8.76 -4.54 -3.72
N LEU A 779 -9.27 -5.54 -4.44
CA LEU A 779 -10.65 -6.04 -4.28
C LEU A 779 -10.83 -6.76 -2.93
N GLU A 780 -9.88 -7.61 -2.53
CA GLU A 780 -9.89 -8.27 -1.21
C GLU A 780 -9.89 -7.25 -0.07
N LYS A 781 -9.10 -6.17 -0.21
CA LYS A 781 -9.06 -5.08 0.76
C LYS A 781 -10.38 -4.31 0.82
N TYR A 782 -11.03 -4.08 -0.33
CA TYR A 782 -12.34 -3.42 -0.37
C TYR A 782 -13.41 -4.25 0.36
N GLN A 783 -13.52 -5.54 0.03
CA GLN A 783 -14.45 -6.46 0.69
C GLN A 783 -14.19 -6.54 2.21
N SER A 784 -12.91 -6.67 2.60
CA SER A 784 -12.54 -6.72 4.02
C SER A 784 -12.82 -5.40 4.76
N ALA A 785 -12.73 -4.25 4.10
CA ALA A 785 -12.96 -2.95 4.72
C ALA A 785 -14.45 -2.65 4.90
N ASN A 786 -15.29 -3.05 3.94
CA ASN A 786 -16.72 -2.75 3.93
C ASN A 786 -17.60 -3.89 4.49
N LYS A 787 -17.02 -5.09 4.71
CA LYS A 787 -17.75 -6.31 5.08
C LYS A 787 -18.84 -6.70 4.06
N GLU A 788 -18.53 -6.49 2.78
CA GLU A 788 -19.39 -6.82 1.64
C GLU A 788 -18.71 -7.84 0.72
N GLU A 789 -19.47 -8.67 0.04
CA GLU A 789 -18.96 -9.66 -0.94
C GLU A 789 -19.13 -9.20 -2.40
N THR A 790 -19.32 -7.89 -2.64
CA THR A 790 -19.68 -7.29 -3.94
C THR A 790 -18.82 -7.76 -5.12
N PHE A 791 -17.50 -7.91 -4.94
CA PHE A 791 -16.57 -8.37 -5.99
C PHE A 791 -16.28 -9.88 -5.99
N SER A 792 -17.17 -10.71 -5.46
CA SER A 792 -16.89 -12.15 -5.30
C SER A 792 -16.69 -12.85 -6.64
N ASP A 793 -17.46 -12.50 -7.66
CA ASP A 793 -17.42 -13.14 -8.98
C ASP A 793 -16.18 -12.68 -9.76
N GLU A 794 -15.84 -11.40 -9.68
CA GLU A 794 -14.62 -10.81 -10.24
C GLU A 794 -13.37 -11.45 -9.63
N LEU A 795 -13.35 -11.64 -8.31
CA LEU A 795 -12.24 -12.33 -7.63
C LEU A 795 -12.13 -13.79 -8.05
N GLU A 796 -13.24 -14.49 -8.23
CA GLU A 796 -13.25 -15.87 -8.72
C GLU A 796 -12.69 -15.97 -10.14
N LEU A 797 -13.07 -15.04 -11.03
CA LEU A 797 -12.53 -14.95 -12.38
C LEU A 797 -11.03 -14.63 -12.41
N ILE A 798 -10.58 -13.66 -11.59
CA ILE A 798 -9.15 -13.33 -11.46
C ILE A 798 -8.35 -14.57 -11.05
N ASN A 799 -8.84 -15.33 -10.05
CA ASN A 799 -8.15 -16.51 -9.56
C ASN A 799 -8.09 -17.63 -10.62
N LEU A 800 -9.16 -17.81 -11.39
CA LEU A 800 -9.22 -18.75 -12.51
C LEU A 800 -8.17 -18.42 -13.57
N LEU A 801 -8.04 -17.14 -13.94
CA LEU A 801 -7.05 -16.69 -14.93
C LEU A 801 -5.62 -16.70 -14.39
N ASN A 802 -5.42 -16.47 -13.09
CA ASN A 802 -4.08 -16.43 -12.50
C ASN A 802 -3.37 -17.79 -12.49
N LEU A 803 -4.08 -18.89 -12.77
CA LEU A 803 -3.48 -20.23 -12.87
C LEU A 803 -2.48 -20.34 -14.03
N ASP A 804 -2.75 -19.63 -15.12
CA ASP A 804 -2.02 -19.74 -16.38
C ASP A 804 -1.64 -18.38 -17.01
N ASN A 805 -2.09 -17.22 -16.50
CA ASN A 805 -1.83 -15.91 -17.12
C ASN A 805 -0.34 -15.56 -17.37
N ASN A 806 0.58 -16.13 -16.57
CA ASN A 806 2.03 -15.93 -16.72
C ASN A 806 2.76 -17.17 -17.26
N ARG A 807 2.03 -18.11 -17.87
CA ARG A 807 2.58 -19.28 -18.58
C ARG A 807 2.48 -19.03 -20.08
N VAL A 808 3.36 -19.69 -20.84
CA VAL A 808 3.25 -19.74 -22.30
C VAL A 808 2.05 -20.63 -22.61
N THR A 809 0.96 -20.03 -23.09
CA THR A 809 -0.32 -20.73 -23.32
C THR A 809 -0.50 -21.18 -24.76
N GLU A 810 0.09 -20.44 -25.70
CA GLU A 810 0.07 -20.70 -27.13
C GLU A 810 1.51 -20.65 -27.65
N ASP A 811 1.74 -21.30 -28.79
CA ASP A 811 3.02 -21.18 -29.46
C ASP A 811 3.18 -19.75 -30.01
N PHE A 812 4.39 -19.20 -29.93
CA PHE A 812 4.68 -17.83 -30.37
C PHE A 812 6.02 -17.80 -31.09
N GLU A 813 6.17 -16.82 -31.98
CA GLU A 813 7.43 -16.53 -32.63
C GLU A 813 7.96 -15.17 -32.15
N LEU A 814 9.28 -15.10 -32.07
CA LEU A 814 10.03 -13.87 -31.86
C LEU A 814 11.09 -13.86 -32.93
N GLU A 815 11.32 -12.73 -33.57
CA GLU A 815 12.29 -12.65 -34.66
C GLU A 815 13.72 -12.45 -34.15
N ALA A 816 14.70 -12.84 -34.97
CA ALA A 816 16.12 -12.68 -34.62
C ALA A 816 16.53 -11.20 -34.51
N ASN A 817 15.94 -10.32 -35.32
CA ASN A 817 16.13 -8.86 -35.24
C ASN A 817 15.60 -8.29 -33.91
N GLU A 818 14.47 -8.77 -33.40
CA GLU A 818 13.84 -8.32 -32.15
C GLU A 818 14.69 -8.69 -30.94
N ILE A 819 15.23 -9.92 -30.92
CA ILE A 819 16.18 -10.36 -29.90
C ILE A 819 17.50 -9.58 -30.05
N GLY A 820 17.98 -9.48 -31.29
CA GLY A 820 19.27 -8.90 -31.64
C GLY A 820 19.42 -7.43 -31.27
N LYS A 821 18.31 -6.69 -31.07
CA LYS A 821 18.28 -5.33 -30.48
C LYS A 821 19.06 -5.23 -29.18
N PHE A 822 19.16 -6.30 -28.39
CA PHE A 822 19.81 -6.30 -27.06
C PHE A 822 21.07 -7.17 -26.99
N LEU A 823 21.53 -7.70 -28.13
CA LEU A 823 22.73 -8.54 -28.21
C LEU A 823 23.90 -7.75 -28.79
N ASP A 824 25.11 -8.10 -28.38
CA ASP A 824 26.36 -7.54 -28.88
C ASP A 824 27.22 -8.64 -29.52
N PHE A 825 27.26 -8.65 -30.86
CA PHE A 825 28.12 -9.50 -31.65
C PHE A 825 29.14 -8.65 -32.41
N ASN A 826 30.38 -8.63 -31.93
CA ASN A 826 31.47 -7.81 -32.47
C ASN A 826 31.09 -6.32 -32.57
N GLU A 827 30.61 -5.74 -31.48
CA GLU A 827 30.19 -4.33 -31.37
C GLU A 827 28.97 -3.95 -32.23
N ASN A 828 28.28 -4.95 -32.79
CA ASN A 828 27.10 -4.78 -33.63
C ASN A 828 25.89 -5.54 -33.09
N LYS A 829 24.70 -5.00 -33.39
CA LYS A 829 23.42 -5.69 -33.15
C LYS A 829 23.25 -6.81 -34.17
N ILE A 830 22.59 -7.88 -33.75
CA ILE A 830 22.24 -9.01 -34.61
C ILE A 830 20.97 -8.69 -35.39
N LYS A 831 20.95 -8.95 -36.69
CA LYS A 831 19.81 -8.61 -37.56
C LYS A 831 19.10 -9.84 -38.13
N ASP A 832 19.78 -10.98 -38.19
CA ASP A 832 19.22 -12.19 -38.81
C ASP A 832 19.56 -13.49 -38.06
N ARG A 833 18.91 -14.59 -38.49
CA ARG A 833 19.10 -15.92 -37.89
C ARG A 833 20.51 -16.50 -38.11
N LYS A 834 21.20 -16.11 -39.19
CA LYS A 834 22.56 -16.60 -39.50
C LYS A 834 23.57 -16.02 -38.52
N GLU A 835 23.47 -14.72 -38.23
CA GLU A 835 24.24 -14.03 -37.21
C GLU A 835 23.92 -14.56 -35.81
N LEU A 836 22.64 -14.75 -35.49
CA LEU A 836 22.23 -15.32 -34.20
C LEU A 836 22.82 -16.72 -33.98
N LYS A 837 22.85 -17.56 -35.02
CA LYS A 837 23.49 -18.89 -34.96
C LYS A 837 24.99 -18.82 -34.70
N LYS A 838 25.69 -17.83 -35.25
CA LYS A 838 27.14 -17.62 -35.00
C LYS A 838 27.39 -17.11 -33.58
N PHE A 839 26.51 -16.29 -33.06
CA PHE A 839 26.59 -15.74 -31.71
C PHE A 839 26.27 -16.81 -30.64
N ASP A 840 25.20 -17.58 -30.83
CA ASP A 840 24.70 -18.50 -29.82
C ASP A 840 25.35 -19.90 -29.88
N THR A 841 26.66 -19.98 -29.61
CA THR A 841 27.41 -21.24 -29.61
C THR A 841 26.89 -22.26 -28.58
N ASN A 842 26.18 -21.80 -27.56
CA ASN A 842 25.69 -22.61 -26.44
C ASN A 842 24.21 -23.01 -26.58
N LYS A 843 23.55 -22.66 -27.70
CA LYS A 843 22.14 -22.96 -27.97
C LYS A 843 21.18 -22.49 -26.86
N ILE A 844 21.33 -21.24 -26.43
CA ILE A 844 20.46 -20.58 -25.43
C ILE A 844 19.28 -19.87 -26.09
N TYR A 845 19.52 -19.25 -27.24
CA TYR A 845 18.58 -18.48 -28.04
C TYR A 845 18.09 -19.19 -29.29
N PHE A 846 18.91 -20.06 -29.89
CA PHE A 846 18.64 -20.70 -31.18
C PHE A 846 19.09 -22.15 -31.18
N ASP A 847 18.20 -23.08 -31.52
CA ASP A 847 18.51 -24.52 -31.54
C ASP A 847 19.16 -24.99 -32.86
N GLY A 848 19.13 -24.13 -33.89
CA GLY A 848 19.61 -24.39 -35.25
C GLY A 848 18.54 -24.15 -36.31
N GLU A 849 17.27 -24.25 -35.94
CA GLU A 849 16.10 -24.05 -36.82
C GLU A 849 15.16 -22.98 -36.25
N ASN A 850 14.89 -23.03 -34.94
CA ASN A 850 13.93 -22.20 -34.24
C ASN A 850 14.57 -21.43 -33.08
N ILE A 851 13.95 -20.29 -32.76
CA ILE A 851 14.29 -19.54 -31.55
C ILE A 851 13.73 -20.26 -30.33
N ILE A 852 14.55 -20.32 -29.27
CA ILE A 852 14.20 -20.99 -28.02
C ILE A 852 13.19 -20.14 -27.26
N LYS A 853 12.06 -20.78 -26.93
CA LYS A 853 10.85 -20.13 -26.41
C LYS A 853 10.89 -19.99 -24.89
N HIS A 854 11.72 -19.07 -24.39
CA HIS A 854 11.72 -18.70 -22.97
C HIS A 854 10.43 -17.99 -22.59
N ARG A 855 9.93 -18.23 -21.36
CA ARG A 855 8.75 -17.50 -20.83
C ARG A 855 8.96 -15.99 -20.83
N ALA A 856 10.20 -15.55 -20.59
CA ALA A 856 10.53 -14.13 -20.59
C ALA A 856 10.41 -13.50 -21.99
N PHE A 857 10.68 -14.27 -23.06
CA PHE A 857 10.48 -13.83 -24.45
C PHE A 857 8.99 -13.72 -24.78
N TYR A 858 8.18 -14.66 -24.29
CA TYR A 858 6.72 -14.56 -24.40
C TYR A 858 6.20 -13.26 -23.77
N ASN A 859 6.67 -12.96 -22.56
CA ASN A 859 6.24 -11.75 -21.84
C ASN A 859 6.76 -10.45 -22.49
N ILE A 860 7.98 -10.43 -23.02
CA ILE A 860 8.52 -9.24 -23.66
C ILE A 860 7.81 -8.95 -24.98
N LYS A 861 7.38 -9.97 -25.74
CA LYS A 861 6.57 -9.78 -26.95
C LYS A 861 5.18 -9.23 -26.62
N LYS A 862 4.53 -9.73 -25.55
CA LYS A 862 3.21 -9.23 -25.10
C LYS A 862 3.27 -7.77 -24.61
N TYR A 863 4.20 -7.48 -23.71
CA TYR A 863 4.16 -6.24 -22.92
C TYR A 863 5.28 -5.26 -23.24
N GLY A 864 6.34 -5.69 -23.92
CA GLY A 864 7.55 -4.91 -24.18
C GLY A 864 7.35 -3.89 -25.30
N MET A 865 7.77 -2.66 -25.02
CA MET A 865 7.87 -1.62 -26.04
C MET A 865 9.29 -1.63 -26.59
N LEU A 866 9.58 -2.62 -27.44
CA LEU A 866 10.96 -2.98 -27.83
C LEU A 866 11.74 -1.78 -28.38
N ASN A 867 11.12 -0.93 -29.21
CA ASN A 867 11.79 0.23 -29.80
C ASN A 867 12.21 1.27 -28.74
N LEU A 868 11.39 1.51 -27.72
CA LEU A 868 11.73 2.43 -26.63
C LEU A 868 12.78 1.80 -25.69
N LEU A 869 12.59 0.52 -25.35
CA LEU A 869 13.55 -0.23 -24.53
C LEU A 869 14.92 -0.30 -25.19
N GLU A 870 14.98 -0.50 -26.50
CA GLU A 870 16.21 -0.50 -27.30
C GLU A 870 16.95 0.84 -27.18
N LYS A 871 16.26 1.97 -27.38
CA LYS A 871 16.88 3.30 -27.28
C LYS A 871 17.43 3.58 -25.88
N ILE A 872 16.70 3.18 -24.83
CA ILE A 872 17.15 3.31 -23.44
C ILE A 872 18.37 2.41 -23.19
N ALA A 873 18.32 1.16 -23.65
CA ALA A 873 19.41 0.20 -23.49
C ALA A 873 20.67 0.64 -24.25
N ASP A 874 20.53 1.16 -25.46
CA ASP A 874 21.64 1.72 -26.24
C ASP A 874 22.31 2.88 -25.50
N LYS A 875 21.51 3.83 -24.97
CA LYS A 875 22.04 4.97 -24.19
C LYS A 875 22.74 4.50 -22.90
N ALA A 876 22.24 3.43 -22.29
CA ALA A 876 22.84 2.82 -21.11
C ALA A 876 24.02 1.89 -21.40
N LYS A 877 24.34 1.66 -22.68
CA LYS A 877 25.30 0.62 -23.13
C LYS A 877 24.97 -0.77 -22.58
N TYR A 878 23.69 -1.06 -22.40
CA TYR A 878 23.20 -2.35 -21.93
C TYR A 878 23.02 -3.29 -23.13
N LYS A 879 23.90 -4.29 -23.23
CA LYS A 879 23.85 -5.39 -24.21
C LYS A 879 24.30 -6.70 -23.56
N ILE A 880 23.89 -7.81 -24.15
CA ILE A 880 24.34 -9.15 -23.76
C ILE A 880 25.45 -9.59 -24.70
N SER A 881 26.60 -9.90 -24.13
CA SER A 881 27.82 -10.27 -24.86
C SER A 881 28.06 -11.79 -24.89
N LEU A 882 28.91 -12.25 -25.81
CA LEU A 882 29.38 -13.63 -25.88
C LEU A 882 30.04 -14.10 -24.57
N LYS A 883 30.77 -13.21 -23.89
CA LYS A 883 31.47 -13.51 -22.65
C LYS A 883 30.49 -13.87 -21.54
N GLU A 884 29.40 -13.12 -21.43
CA GLU A 884 28.35 -13.36 -20.44
C GLU A 884 27.56 -14.64 -20.72
N LEU A 885 27.32 -14.97 -21.99
CA LEU A 885 26.71 -16.25 -22.37
C LEU A 885 27.56 -17.45 -21.97
N LYS A 886 28.89 -17.36 -22.16
CA LYS A 886 29.82 -18.40 -21.71
C LYS A 886 29.82 -18.52 -20.19
N GLU A 887 29.86 -17.39 -19.47
CA GLU A 887 29.81 -17.38 -18.01
C GLU A 887 28.50 -17.96 -17.47
N TYR A 888 27.37 -17.62 -18.08
CA TYR A 888 26.06 -18.17 -17.73
C TYR A 888 26.02 -19.69 -17.88
N SER A 889 26.47 -20.22 -19.02
CA SER A 889 26.54 -21.68 -19.25
C SER A 889 27.44 -22.38 -18.24
N ASN A 890 28.61 -21.81 -17.94
CA ASN A 890 29.53 -22.39 -16.96
C ASN A 890 28.91 -22.43 -15.56
N LYS A 891 28.30 -21.32 -15.09
CA LYS A 891 27.65 -21.26 -13.77
C LYS A 891 26.40 -22.12 -13.67
N LYS A 892 25.69 -22.35 -14.77
CA LYS A 892 24.51 -23.24 -14.82
C LYS A 892 24.86 -24.67 -14.40
N ASN A 893 26.08 -25.13 -14.67
CA ASN A 893 26.54 -26.47 -14.27
C ASN A 893 26.87 -26.59 -12.77
N GLU A 894 27.11 -25.47 -12.09
CA GLU A 894 27.50 -25.44 -10.66
C GLU A 894 26.34 -25.08 -9.72
N ILE A 895 25.24 -24.56 -10.25
CA ILE A 895 24.18 -23.94 -9.44
C ILE A 895 23.44 -24.94 -8.54
N GLU A 896 23.27 -26.19 -8.98
CA GLU A 896 22.58 -27.22 -8.21
C GLU A 896 23.32 -27.54 -6.89
N LYS A 897 24.65 -27.59 -6.93
CA LYS A 897 25.49 -27.76 -5.72
C LYS A 897 25.28 -26.60 -4.75
N ASN A 898 25.28 -25.36 -5.26
CA ASN A 898 25.09 -24.17 -4.44
C ASN A 898 23.68 -24.11 -3.80
N TYR A 899 22.63 -24.47 -4.54
CA TYR A 899 21.27 -24.54 -3.99
C TYR A 899 21.15 -25.62 -2.90
N THR A 900 21.69 -26.82 -3.15
CA THR A 900 21.68 -27.91 -2.16
C THR A 900 22.43 -27.49 -0.89
N MET A 901 23.59 -26.84 -1.04
CA MET A 901 24.37 -26.30 0.08
C MET A 901 23.56 -25.26 0.88
N GLN A 902 22.97 -24.28 0.20
CA GLN A 902 22.13 -23.26 0.84
C GLN A 902 20.96 -23.89 1.61
N GLN A 903 20.27 -24.88 1.03
CA GLN A 903 19.13 -25.56 1.66
C GLN A 903 19.54 -26.33 2.92
N ASN A 904 20.63 -27.09 2.85
CA ASN A 904 21.15 -27.88 3.98
C ASN A 904 21.58 -26.98 5.14
N LEU A 905 22.38 -25.94 4.84
CA LEU A 905 22.84 -24.98 5.84
C LEU A 905 21.68 -24.14 6.41
N HIS A 906 20.70 -23.75 5.60
CA HIS A 906 19.51 -23.06 6.11
C HIS A 906 18.67 -23.95 7.03
N ARG A 907 18.57 -25.26 6.73
CA ARG A 907 17.96 -26.25 7.62
C ARG A 907 18.72 -26.35 8.94
N LYS A 908 20.06 -26.40 8.90
CA LYS A 908 20.93 -26.39 10.08
C LYS A 908 20.71 -25.14 10.94
N TYR A 909 20.59 -23.98 10.33
CA TYR A 909 20.28 -22.72 11.02
C TYR A 909 18.87 -22.67 11.63
N ALA A 910 17.84 -22.98 10.84
CA ALA A 910 16.44 -22.78 11.23
C ALA A 910 15.88 -23.93 12.08
N ARG A 911 16.41 -25.14 11.91
CA ARG A 911 15.99 -26.39 12.55
C ARG A 911 17.20 -27.27 12.87
N PRO A 912 18.11 -26.81 13.76
CA PRO A 912 19.26 -27.60 14.17
C PRO A 912 18.81 -28.89 14.87
N LYS A 913 19.52 -30.00 14.61
CA LYS A 913 19.44 -31.18 15.49
C LYS A 913 20.02 -30.86 16.88
N LYS A 914 19.76 -31.70 17.89
CA LYS A 914 20.13 -31.45 19.29
C LYS A 914 21.60 -31.02 19.47
N ASP A 915 22.51 -31.65 18.74
CA ASP A 915 23.96 -31.44 18.85
C ASP A 915 24.53 -30.57 17.72
N GLU A 916 23.66 -30.02 16.87
CA GLU A 916 24.05 -29.30 15.66
C GLU A 916 24.09 -27.80 15.93
N LYS A 917 25.28 -27.19 15.85
CA LYS A 917 25.48 -25.74 15.97
C LYS A 917 25.88 -25.15 14.62
N PHE A 918 25.37 -23.97 14.31
CA PHE A 918 25.74 -23.22 13.11
C PHE A 918 27.06 -22.47 13.36
N ASN A 919 28.17 -23.02 12.89
CA ASN A 919 29.52 -22.54 13.18
C ASN A 919 29.97 -21.45 12.17
N ASP A 920 31.22 -20.99 12.26
CA ASP A 920 31.78 -19.98 11.33
C ASP A 920 32.06 -20.52 9.94
N GLU A 921 32.37 -21.80 9.83
CA GLU A 921 32.58 -22.48 8.55
C GLU A 921 31.28 -22.59 7.77
N ASP A 922 30.20 -23.06 8.41
CA ASP A 922 28.83 -23.04 7.88
C ASP A 922 28.43 -21.64 7.40
N TYR A 923 28.83 -20.60 8.14
CA TYR A 923 28.53 -19.22 7.77
C TYR A 923 29.26 -18.81 6.48
N LYS A 924 30.57 -19.11 6.37
CA LYS A 924 31.38 -18.81 5.19
C LYS A 924 30.91 -19.61 3.97
N GLU A 925 30.57 -20.87 4.15
CA GLU A 925 30.01 -21.72 3.09
C GLU A 925 28.65 -21.20 2.62
N TYR A 926 27.79 -20.78 3.56
CA TYR A 926 26.50 -20.17 3.23
C TYR A 926 26.69 -18.87 2.45
N GLU A 927 27.60 -18.00 2.89
CA GLU A 927 27.96 -16.75 2.21
C GLU A 927 28.45 -16.99 0.77
N LYS A 928 29.34 -17.98 0.58
CA LYS A 928 29.82 -18.38 -0.74
C LYS A 928 28.68 -18.91 -1.62
N ALA A 929 27.84 -19.79 -1.07
CA ALA A 929 26.72 -20.40 -1.81
C ALA A 929 25.73 -19.33 -2.30
N ILE A 930 25.30 -18.41 -1.42
CA ILE A 930 24.37 -17.35 -1.82
C ILE A 930 25.00 -16.32 -2.76
N GLY A 931 26.31 -16.04 -2.64
CA GLY A 931 27.03 -15.17 -3.56
C GLY A 931 27.09 -15.76 -4.98
N ASN A 932 27.32 -17.07 -5.09
CA ASN A 932 27.27 -17.78 -6.38
C ASN A 932 25.85 -17.80 -6.97
N ILE A 933 24.84 -18.06 -6.14
CA ILE A 933 23.43 -18.03 -6.56
C ILE A 933 23.04 -16.64 -7.05
N GLN A 934 23.45 -15.57 -6.37
CA GLN A 934 23.21 -14.19 -6.79
C GLN A 934 23.79 -13.95 -8.18
N LYS A 935 25.09 -14.23 -8.38
CA LYS A 935 25.77 -14.02 -9.68
C LYS A 935 25.09 -14.78 -10.82
N TYR A 936 24.76 -16.06 -10.60
CA TYR A 936 24.02 -16.85 -11.59
C TYR A 936 22.64 -16.27 -11.88
N THR A 937 21.90 -15.88 -10.84
CA THR A 937 20.53 -15.35 -11.00
C THR A 937 20.53 -14.02 -11.75
N HIS A 938 21.47 -13.13 -11.47
CA HIS A 938 21.65 -11.86 -12.19
C HIS A 938 21.96 -12.11 -13.67
N LEU A 939 22.94 -12.96 -13.98
CA LEU A 939 23.27 -13.34 -15.37
C LEU A 939 22.09 -14.00 -16.09
N LYS A 940 21.40 -14.95 -15.44
CA LYS A 940 20.21 -15.61 -15.99
C LYS A 940 19.12 -14.59 -16.32
N ASN A 941 18.87 -13.63 -15.43
CA ASN A 941 17.85 -12.62 -15.62
C ASN A 941 18.17 -11.69 -16.79
N LYS A 942 19.44 -11.30 -16.94
CA LYS A 942 19.92 -10.51 -18.08
C LYS A 942 19.80 -11.29 -19.39
N VAL A 943 20.42 -12.47 -19.47
CA VAL A 943 20.45 -13.33 -20.67
C VAL A 943 19.05 -13.69 -21.17
N GLU A 944 18.13 -14.04 -20.28
CA GLU A 944 16.75 -14.40 -20.65
C GLU A 944 15.81 -13.20 -20.82
N PHE A 945 16.29 -11.94 -20.72
CA PHE A 945 15.48 -10.71 -20.81
C PHE A 945 14.46 -10.50 -19.67
N ASN A 946 14.63 -11.17 -18.52
CA ASN A 946 13.81 -10.89 -17.33
C ASN A 946 14.06 -9.46 -16.80
N GLU A 947 15.29 -8.94 -16.93
CA GLU A 947 15.63 -7.57 -16.53
C GLU A 947 14.88 -6.52 -17.37
N LEU A 948 14.74 -6.74 -18.69
CA LEU A 948 13.96 -5.88 -19.59
C LEU A 948 12.46 -5.93 -19.28
N ASN A 949 11.92 -7.12 -18.98
CA ASN A 949 10.54 -7.27 -18.52
C ASN A 949 10.28 -6.51 -17.21
N LEU A 950 11.25 -6.53 -16.28
CA LEU A 950 11.17 -5.77 -15.03
C LEU A 950 11.20 -4.26 -15.29
N LEU A 951 12.09 -3.79 -16.17
CA LEU A 951 12.19 -2.38 -16.57
C LEU A 951 10.87 -1.88 -17.20
N GLN A 952 10.30 -2.65 -18.15
CA GLN A 952 9.01 -2.35 -18.76
C GLN A 952 7.91 -2.23 -17.69
N GLY A 953 7.82 -3.23 -16.80
CA GLY A 953 6.86 -3.21 -15.70
C GLY A 953 7.03 -2.03 -14.73
N LEU A 954 8.28 -1.58 -14.51
CA LEU A 954 8.58 -0.41 -13.67
C LEU A 954 8.17 0.89 -14.36
N LEU A 955 8.49 1.05 -15.65
CA LEU A 955 8.11 2.23 -16.44
C LEU A 955 6.59 2.43 -16.44
N LEU A 956 5.84 1.37 -16.77
CA LEU A 956 4.38 1.44 -16.77
C LEU A 956 3.83 1.81 -15.38
N LYS A 957 4.41 1.23 -14.31
CA LYS A 957 4.03 1.53 -12.93
C LYS A 957 4.23 2.99 -12.56
N ILE A 958 5.35 3.58 -12.98
CA ILE A 958 5.63 5.00 -12.79
C ILE A 958 4.57 5.82 -13.53
N LEU A 959 4.41 5.61 -14.85
CA LEU A 959 3.52 6.42 -15.69
C LEU A 959 2.07 6.41 -15.17
N HIS A 960 1.49 5.23 -14.93
CA HIS A 960 0.10 5.17 -14.47
C HIS A 960 -0.07 5.68 -13.03
N ARG A 961 0.98 5.63 -12.18
CA ARG A 961 0.94 6.26 -10.86
C ARG A 961 0.88 7.78 -10.96
N LEU A 962 1.55 8.38 -11.96
CA LEU A 962 1.51 9.81 -12.22
C LEU A 962 0.13 10.27 -12.69
N VAL A 963 -0.59 9.45 -13.46
CA VAL A 963 -1.99 9.72 -13.81
C VAL A 963 -2.87 9.88 -12.57
N GLY A 964 -2.66 9.06 -11.54
CA GLY A 964 -3.38 9.23 -10.28
C GLY A 964 -3.16 10.59 -9.59
N TYR A 965 -2.06 11.30 -9.88
CA TYR A 965 -1.86 12.67 -9.43
C TYR A 965 -2.56 13.71 -10.30
N THR A 966 -2.62 13.49 -11.62
CA THR A 966 -3.38 14.39 -12.51
C THR A 966 -4.87 14.33 -12.23
N SER A 967 -5.42 13.16 -11.87
CA SER A 967 -6.82 13.03 -11.43
C SER A 967 -7.11 13.80 -10.14
N ILE A 968 -6.14 13.84 -9.22
CA ILE A 968 -6.26 14.64 -7.99
C ILE A 968 -6.24 16.14 -8.31
N TRP A 969 -5.36 16.59 -9.21
CA TRP A 969 -5.31 17.98 -9.64
C TRP A 969 -6.64 18.40 -10.28
N GLU A 970 -7.19 17.59 -11.18
CA GLU A 970 -8.45 17.88 -11.87
C GLU A 970 -9.61 18.00 -10.87
N ARG A 971 -9.71 17.05 -9.94
CA ARG A 971 -10.66 17.09 -8.83
C ARG A 971 -10.49 18.37 -7.99
N ASP A 972 -9.26 18.67 -7.59
CA ASP A 972 -8.97 19.82 -6.72
C ASP A 972 -9.24 21.15 -7.42
N LEU A 973 -9.05 21.21 -8.75
CA LEU A 973 -9.44 22.36 -9.57
C LEU A 973 -10.96 22.53 -9.56
N ARG A 974 -11.73 21.47 -9.83
CA ARG A 974 -13.19 21.49 -9.77
C ARG A 974 -13.71 21.93 -8.40
N PHE A 975 -13.17 21.34 -7.34
CA PHE A 975 -13.50 21.70 -5.96
C PHE A 975 -13.13 23.14 -5.63
N ARG A 976 -11.99 23.64 -6.09
CA ARG A 976 -11.65 25.05 -5.90
C ARG A 976 -12.65 25.94 -6.62
N LEU A 977 -12.95 25.66 -7.90
CA LEU A 977 -13.84 26.50 -8.70
C LEU A 977 -15.25 26.56 -8.13
N LYS A 978 -15.85 25.42 -7.75
CA LYS A 978 -17.16 25.40 -7.06
C LYS A 978 -17.10 26.03 -5.67
N GLY A 979 -15.94 26.00 -5.03
CA GLY A 979 -15.67 26.69 -3.77
C GLY A 979 -15.57 28.20 -3.94
N GLU A 980 -14.89 28.72 -4.96
CA GLU A 980 -14.72 30.16 -5.15
C GLU A 980 -15.93 30.82 -5.81
N PHE A 981 -16.58 30.12 -6.74
CA PHE A 981 -17.62 30.68 -7.60
C PHE A 981 -18.86 29.75 -7.62
N PRO A 982 -19.52 29.52 -6.49
CA PRO A 982 -20.66 28.59 -6.42
C PRO A 982 -21.82 28.96 -7.36
N GLU A 983 -21.96 30.25 -7.66
CA GLU A 983 -22.99 30.87 -8.52
C GLU A 983 -22.75 30.69 -10.02
N ASN A 984 -21.51 30.41 -10.44
CA ASN A 984 -21.19 30.32 -11.86
C ASN A 984 -21.55 28.93 -12.41
N HIS A 985 -22.70 28.86 -13.09
CA HIS A 985 -23.22 27.62 -13.67
C HIS A 985 -22.34 27.01 -14.78
N TYR A 986 -21.46 27.81 -15.42
CA TYR A 986 -20.62 27.34 -16.53
C TYR A 986 -19.35 26.61 -16.09
N ILE A 987 -19.03 26.58 -14.80
CA ILE A 987 -17.80 25.93 -14.29
C ILE A 987 -17.81 24.42 -14.54
N GLU A 988 -18.98 23.77 -14.48
CA GLU A 988 -19.09 22.34 -14.73
C GLU A 988 -18.76 21.99 -16.19
N GLU A 989 -18.99 22.89 -17.14
CA GLU A 989 -18.71 22.68 -18.56
C GLU A 989 -17.21 22.45 -18.84
N ILE A 990 -16.33 22.97 -17.97
CA ILE A 990 -14.88 22.76 -18.04
C ILE A 990 -14.53 21.28 -17.88
N PHE A 991 -15.28 20.55 -17.04
CA PHE A 991 -15.06 19.14 -16.73
C PHE A 991 -16.01 18.20 -17.48
N ASN A 992 -17.01 18.75 -18.18
CA ASN A 992 -17.91 17.98 -19.02
C ASN A 992 -17.25 17.71 -20.39
N PHE A 993 -17.17 16.45 -20.78
CA PHE A 993 -16.63 16.03 -22.09
C PHE A 993 -17.71 15.92 -23.17
N ASP A 994 -19.00 15.91 -22.79
CA ASP A 994 -20.11 16.01 -23.73
C ASP A 994 -20.28 17.48 -24.15
N ASN A 995 -19.46 17.89 -25.11
CA ASN A 995 -19.42 19.27 -25.61
C ASN A 995 -20.75 19.76 -26.20
N SER A 996 -21.64 18.84 -26.59
CA SER A 996 -22.98 19.19 -27.10
C SER A 996 -23.87 19.83 -26.04
N LYS A 997 -23.64 19.49 -24.76
CA LYS A 997 -24.37 20.02 -23.61
C LYS A 997 -23.76 21.32 -23.06
N ASN A 998 -22.62 21.76 -23.59
CA ASN A 998 -21.96 22.97 -23.11
C ASN A 998 -22.50 24.21 -23.84
N VAL A 999 -22.79 25.26 -23.09
CA VAL A 999 -23.26 26.54 -23.61
C VAL A 999 -22.09 27.46 -23.96
N LYS A 1000 -21.03 27.47 -23.14
CA LYS A 1000 -19.92 28.44 -23.28
C LYS A 1000 -18.60 27.77 -23.64
N TYR A 1001 -18.15 26.78 -22.88
CA TYR A 1001 -16.87 26.11 -23.10
C TYR A 1001 -17.04 24.87 -24.01
N LYS A 1002 -17.41 25.11 -25.27
CA LYS A 1002 -17.83 24.09 -26.26
C LYS A 1002 -16.70 23.28 -26.90
N SER A 1003 -15.45 23.69 -26.76
CA SER A 1003 -14.32 23.03 -27.43
C SER A 1003 -13.09 22.89 -26.54
N GLY A 1004 -12.26 21.88 -26.83
CA GLY A 1004 -11.02 21.59 -26.11
C GLY A 1004 -11.17 20.59 -24.95
N GLN A 1005 -10.04 20.29 -24.30
CA GLN A 1005 -10.00 19.47 -23.09
C GLN A 1005 -10.09 20.38 -21.85
N ILE A 1006 -10.07 19.78 -20.66
CA ILE A 1006 -10.15 20.49 -19.38
C ILE A 1006 -9.14 21.66 -19.30
N VAL A 1007 -7.91 21.47 -19.77
CA VAL A 1007 -6.86 22.49 -19.75
C VAL A 1007 -7.24 23.69 -20.61
N GLU A 1008 -7.66 23.46 -21.86
CA GLU A 1008 -8.08 24.52 -22.78
C GLU A 1008 -9.30 25.27 -22.26
N LYS A 1009 -10.32 24.54 -21.79
CA LYS A 1009 -11.54 25.14 -21.22
C LYS A 1009 -11.23 25.98 -19.98
N TYR A 1010 -10.35 25.50 -19.10
CA TYR A 1010 -9.92 26.26 -17.93
C TYR A 1010 -9.11 27.51 -18.28
N ILE A 1011 -8.22 27.45 -19.28
CA ILE A 1011 -7.48 28.64 -19.74
C ILE A 1011 -8.45 29.69 -20.29
N ASN A 1012 -9.48 29.28 -21.02
CA ASN A 1012 -10.51 30.21 -21.52
C ASN A 1012 -11.28 30.85 -20.36
N PHE A 1013 -11.74 30.05 -19.38
CA PHE A 1013 -12.33 30.56 -18.15
C PHE A 1013 -11.41 31.55 -17.42
N TYR A 1014 -10.11 31.23 -17.29
CA TYR A 1014 -9.15 32.07 -16.59
C TYR A 1014 -8.93 33.41 -17.31
N LYS A 1015 -8.81 33.40 -18.64
CA LYS A 1015 -8.68 34.63 -19.45
C LYS A 1015 -9.89 35.53 -19.29
N GLU A 1016 -11.08 34.95 -19.20
CA GLU A 1016 -12.32 35.69 -19.00
C GLU A 1016 -12.41 36.28 -17.59
N LEU A 1017 -12.11 35.46 -16.57
CA LEU A 1017 -12.13 35.88 -15.16
C LEU A 1017 -11.24 37.10 -14.91
N TYR A 1018 -10.12 37.21 -15.62
CA TYR A 1018 -9.16 38.31 -15.51
C TYR A 1018 -9.10 39.18 -16.76
N LYS A 1019 -10.22 39.35 -17.47
CA LYS A 1019 -10.29 40.14 -18.71
C LYS A 1019 -9.72 41.56 -18.56
N ASP A 1020 -9.94 42.19 -17.41
CA ASP A 1020 -9.53 43.57 -17.10
C ASP A 1020 -8.13 43.65 -16.45
N ASN A 1021 -7.49 42.50 -16.16
CA ASN A 1021 -6.15 42.45 -15.60
C ASN A 1021 -5.14 41.94 -16.65
N VAL A 1022 -4.49 42.90 -17.33
CA VAL A 1022 -3.56 42.65 -18.44
C VAL A 1022 -2.43 41.70 -18.03
N GLU A 1023 -1.86 41.89 -16.84
CA GLU A 1023 -0.74 41.07 -16.34
C GLU A 1023 -1.15 39.61 -16.18
N LYS A 1024 -2.26 39.33 -15.47
CA LYS A 1024 -2.78 37.97 -15.27
C LYS A 1024 -3.20 37.33 -16.59
N ARG A 1025 -3.89 38.07 -17.46
CA ARG A 1025 -4.31 37.58 -18.79
C ARG A 1025 -3.10 37.20 -19.65
N SER A 1026 -2.00 37.95 -19.56
CA SER A 1026 -0.79 37.74 -20.37
C SER A 1026 -0.08 36.41 -20.07
N ILE A 1027 -0.34 35.76 -18.93
CA ILE A 1027 0.24 34.46 -18.53
C ILE A 1027 -0.10 33.39 -19.58
N TYR A 1028 -1.30 33.44 -20.15
CA TYR A 1028 -1.78 32.53 -21.18
C TYR A 1028 -1.97 33.20 -22.55
N SER A 1029 -1.14 34.19 -22.89
CA SER A 1029 -1.06 34.70 -24.27
C SER A 1029 -0.73 33.58 -25.27
N ASP A 1030 -1.18 33.70 -26.52
CA ASP A 1030 -1.10 32.60 -27.50
C ASP A 1030 0.35 32.17 -27.77
N LYS A 1031 1.30 33.12 -27.78
CA LYS A 1031 2.75 32.83 -27.87
C LYS A 1031 3.25 32.01 -26.68
N LYS A 1032 2.83 32.35 -25.45
CA LYS A 1032 3.21 31.59 -24.24
C LYS A 1032 2.54 30.22 -24.22
N VAL A 1033 1.27 30.12 -24.61
CA VAL A 1033 0.54 28.85 -24.67
C VAL A 1033 1.23 27.87 -25.63
N LYS A 1034 1.64 28.32 -26.83
CA LYS A 1034 2.42 27.51 -27.78
C LYS A 1034 3.71 26.96 -27.12
N LYS A 1035 4.46 27.83 -26.43
CA LYS A 1035 5.69 27.44 -25.72
C LYS A 1035 5.43 26.45 -24.57
N LEU A 1036 4.39 26.68 -23.75
CA LEU A 1036 4.04 25.80 -22.63
C LEU A 1036 3.59 24.41 -23.13
N LYS A 1037 2.88 24.34 -24.26
CA LYS A 1037 2.51 23.08 -24.93
C LYS A 1037 3.72 22.30 -25.42
N GLN A 1038 4.70 22.96 -26.01
CA GLN A 1038 5.92 22.30 -26.51
C GLN A 1038 6.76 21.77 -25.35
N GLU A 1039 7.02 22.61 -24.34
CA GLU A 1039 7.87 22.26 -23.19
C GLU A 1039 7.16 21.36 -22.14
N LYS A 1040 5.88 21.02 -22.37
CA LYS A 1040 4.99 20.30 -21.43
C LYS A 1040 4.99 20.92 -20.03
N LYS A 1041 4.97 22.25 -19.95
CA LYS A 1041 5.01 23.01 -18.69
C LYS A 1041 3.62 23.46 -18.25
N ASP A 1042 3.54 23.83 -16.98
CA ASP A 1042 2.32 24.32 -16.34
C ASP A 1042 1.15 23.35 -16.52
N LEU A 1043 -0.02 23.78 -16.98
CA LEU A 1043 -1.20 22.93 -17.11
C LEU A 1043 -1.03 21.80 -18.14
N TYR A 1044 -0.16 21.97 -19.13
CA TYR A 1044 -0.02 21.00 -20.24
C TYR A 1044 0.68 19.70 -19.84
N ILE A 1045 1.45 19.68 -18.73
CA ILE A 1045 2.00 18.42 -18.19
C ILE A 1045 0.89 17.43 -17.83
N ARG A 1046 -0.29 17.94 -17.44
CA ARG A 1046 -1.43 17.10 -17.11
C ARG A 1046 -1.86 16.26 -18.31
N ASN A 1047 -1.99 16.87 -19.48
CA ASN A 1047 -2.40 16.16 -20.69
C ASN A 1047 -1.32 15.15 -21.13
N TYR A 1048 -0.04 15.55 -21.06
CA TYR A 1048 1.08 14.66 -21.39
C TYR A 1048 1.08 13.38 -20.53
N ILE A 1049 0.84 13.51 -19.22
CA ILE A 1049 0.76 12.38 -18.30
C ILE A 1049 -0.53 11.58 -18.50
N ALA A 1050 -1.70 12.23 -18.48
CA ALA A 1050 -3.00 11.56 -18.50
C ALA A 1050 -3.27 10.79 -19.81
N HIS A 1051 -2.64 11.21 -20.91
CA HIS A 1051 -2.76 10.57 -22.22
C HIS A 1051 -1.58 9.64 -22.54
N PHE A 1052 -0.64 9.46 -21.60
CA PHE A 1052 0.55 8.63 -21.77
C PHE A 1052 1.48 9.02 -22.92
N ASN A 1053 1.52 10.31 -23.29
CA ASN A 1053 2.35 10.82 -24.39
C ASN A 1053 3.87 10.76 -24.11
N TYR A 1054 4.28 10.28 -22.93
CA TYR A 1054 5.66 9.83 -22.73
C TYR A 1054 6.02 8.71 -23.70
N ILE A 1055 5.06 7.84 -24.02
CA ILE A 1055 5.22 6.73 -24.97
C ILE A 1055 4.69 7.18 -26.34
N PRO A 1056 5.38 6.83 -27.45
CA PRO A 1056 6.56 5.97 -27.51
C PRO A 1056 7.91 6.71 -27.51
N HIS A 1057 7.92 8.04 -27.61
CA HIS A 1057 9.15 8.78 -27.93
C HIS A 1057 9.97 9.27 -26.74
N ALA A 1058 9.33 9.56 -25.61
CA ALA A 1058 9.91 10.26 -24.46
C ALA A 1058 10.52 11.62 -24.85
N GLU A 1059 9.68 12.51 -25.44
CA GLU A 1059 10.03 13.90 -25.78
C GLU A 1059 10.64 14.67 -24.61
N ILE A 1060 10.18 14.39 -23.39
CA ILE A 1060 10.80 14.85 -22.14
C ILE A 1060 11.09 13.66 -21.24
N SER A 1061 12.14 13.79 -20.44
CA SER A 1061 12.56 12.74 -19.50
C SER A 1061 11.58 12.54 -18.35
N LEU A 1062 11.62 11.38 -17.69
CA LEU A 1062 10.83 11.14 -16.48
C LEU A 1062 11.18 12.14 -15.38
N LEU A 1063 12.44 12.58 -15.27
CA LEU A 1063 12.85 13.62 -14.31
C LEU A 1063 12.16 14.96 -14.60
N GLU A 1064 12.14 15.41 -15.87
CA GLU A 1064 11.42 16.63 -16.28
C GLU A 1064 9.90 16.49 -16.06
N VAL A 1065 9.32 15.31 -16.31
CA VAL A 1065 7.91 15.03 -16.00
C VAL A 1065 7.63 15.22 -14.50
N LEU A 1066 8.50 14.69 -13.64
CA LEU A 1066 8.37 14.82 -12.18
C LEU A 1066 8.55 16.27 -11.71
N GLU A 1067 9.47 17.02 -12.30
CA GLU A 1067 9.66 18.46 -12.03
C GLU A 1067 8.41 19.26 -12.35
N ASN A 1068 7.89 19.11 -13.57
CA ASN A 1068 6.72 19.83 -14.05
C ASN A 1068 5.45 19.41 -13.30
N LEU A 1069 5.29 18.12 -12.98
CA LEU A 1069 4.16 17.65 -12.16
C LEU A 1069 4.22 18.20 -10.73
N ARG A 1070 5.42 18.29 -10.11
CA ARG A 1070 5.58 18.92 -8.79
C ARG A 1070 5.27 20.41 -8.82
N LYS A 1071 5.49 21.08 -9.96
CA LYS A 1071 5.09 22.47 -10.18
C LYS A 1071 3.57 22.58 -10.31
N LEU A 1072 2.93 21.70 -11.09
CA LEU A 1072 1.47 21.62 -11.22
C LEU A 1072 0.79 21.42 -9.86
N LEU A 1073 1.31 20.51 -9.02
CA LEU A 1073 0.75 20.22 -7.68
C LEU A 1073 1.24 21.18 -6.58
N SER A 1074 1.87 22.30 -6.94
CA SER A 1074 2.43 23.22 -5.93
C SER A 1074 1.39 23.95 -5.10
N TYR A 1075 0.11 23.95 -5.53
CA TYR A 1075 -1.05 24.44 -4.78
C TYR A 1075 -1.33 23.64 -3.49
N ASP A 1076 -0.83 22.40 -3.38
CA ASP A 1076 -0.91 21.59 -2.17
C ASP A 1076 0.45 20.97 -1.84
N ARG A 1077 1.09 21.49 -0.77
CA ARG A 1077 2.41 21.04 -0.34
C ARG A 1077 2.48 19.55 -0.03
N LYS A 1078 1.39 18.93 0.45
CA LYS A 1078 1.36 17.50 0.76
C LYS A 1078 1.42 16.68 -0.52
N LEU A 1079 0.66 17.07 -1.55
CA LEU A 1079 0.66 16.40 -2.85
C LEU A 1079 2.01 16.57 -3.56
N LYS A 1080 2.52 17.81 -3.64
CA LYS A 1080 3.84 18.11 -4.23
C LYS A 1080 4.96 17.22 -3.67
N ASN A 1081 5.01 17.04 -2.35
CA ASN A 1081 6.05 16.24 -1.71
C ASN A 1081 5.77 14.73 -1.77
N ALA A 1082 4.50 14.32 -1.90
CA ALA A 1082 4.14 12.92 -2.03
C ALA A 1082 4.61 12.31 -3.36
N ILE A 1083 4.78 13.11 -4.42
CA ILE A 1083 5.26 12.63 -5.74
C ILE A 1083 6.57 11.85 -5.58
N MET A 1084 7.62 12.49 -5.06
CA MET A 1084 8.93 11.84 -4.91
C MET A 1084 8.89 10.67 -3.93
N LYS A 1085 8.07 10.76 -2.89
CA LYS A 1085 7.88 9.62 -1.97
C LYS A 1085 7.29 8.41 -2.71
N SER A 1086 6.27 8.62 -3.54
CA SER A 1086 5.67 7.54 -4.33
C SER A 1086 6.69 6.92 -5.30
N ILE A 1087 7.56 7.71 -5.93
CA ILE A 1087 8.62 7.19 -6.82
C ILE A 1087 9.63 6.36 -6.03
N VAL A 1088 10.10 6.84 -4.88
CA VAL A 1088 11.01 6.09 -4.00
C VAL A 1088 10.36 4.79 -3.51
N ASP A 1089 9.09 4.83 -3.13
CA ASP A 1089 8.36 3.64 -2.65
C ASP A 1089 8.15 2.62 -3.79
N ILE A 1090 7.86 3.07 -5.03
CA ILE A 1090 7.78 2.21 -6.22
C ILE A 1090 9.14 1.57 -6.51
N LEU A 1091 10.22 2.34 -6.52
CA LEU A 1091 11.57 1.81 -6.77
C LEU A 1091 11.94 0.72 -5.76
N LYS A 1092 11.64 0.93 -4.47
CA LYS A 1092 11.81 -0.09 -3.42
C LYS A 1092 10.98 -1.34 -3.66
N GLU A 1093 9.72 -1.21 -4.07
CA GLU A 1093 8.87 -2.35 -4.41
C GLU A 1093 9.52 -3.25 -5.49
N TYR A 1094 10.19 -2.63 -6.47
CA TYR A 1094 10.93 -3.30 -7.54
C TYR A 1094 12.38 -3.67 -7.15
N GLY A 1095 12.82 -3.37 -5.93
CA GLY A 1095 14.13 -3.79 -5.41
C GLY A 1095 15.26 -2.79 -5.65
N PHE A 1096 14.95 -1.50 -5.76
CA PHE A 1096 15.94 -0.43 -5.91
C PHE A 1096 15.88 0.58 -4.75
N VAL A 1097 17.03 1.13 -4.40
CA VAL A 1097 17.20 2.20 -3.42
C VAL A 1097 17.77 3.40 -4.15
N ALA A 1098 16.99 4.47 -4.25
CA ALA A 1098 17.34 5.69 -4.97
C ALA A 1098 17.55 6.86 -4.02
N THR A 1099 18.60 7.64 -4.28
CA THR A 1099 18.84 8.94 -3.64
C THR A 1099 18.69 10.04 -4.68
N PHE A 1100 17.72 10.94 -4.46
CA PHE A 1100 17.48 12.08 -5.34
C PHE A 1100 18.01 13.37 -4.70
N LYS A 1101 18.62 14.22 -5.52
CA LYS A 1101 18.91 15.61 -5.18
C LYS A 1101 17.92 16.52 -5.91
N ILE A 1102 17.46 17.56 -5.22
CA ILE A 1102 16.66 18.62 -5.84
C ILE A 1102 17.46 19.90 -5.72
N GLY A 1103 17.89 20.44 -6.86
CA GLY A 1103 18.69 21.67 -6.97
C GLY A 1103 17.93 22.91 -6.52
N ALA A 1104 18.63 24.04 -6.40
CA ALA A 1104 18.02 25.34 -6.10
C ALA A 1104 17.09 25.81 -7.24
N ASP A 1105 17.45 25.48 -8.48
CA ASP A 1105 16.64 25.60 -9.70
C ASP A 1105 15.42 24.65 -9.73
N LYS A 1106 15.29 23.80 -8.71
CA LYS A 1106 14.24 22.79 -8.51
C LYS A 1106 14.30 21.61 -9.47
N LYS A 1107 15.39 21.46 -10.23
CA LYS A 1107 15.64 20.28 -11.04
C LYS A 1107 15.94 19.06 -10.19
N ILE A 1108 15.57 17.88 -10.67
CA ILE A 1108 15.71 16.61 -9.98
C ILE A 1108 16.85 15.84 -10.62
N GLU A 1109 17.79 15.38 -9.81
CA GLU A 1109 18.92 14.57 -10.23
C GLU A 1109 18.94 13.27 -9.41
N ILE A 1110 19.35 12.17 -10.04
CA ILE A 1110 19.62 10.91 -9.35
C ILE A 1110 21.09 10.94 -8.90
N GLN A 1111 21.34 10.91 -7.60
CA GLN A 1111 22.69 10.83 -7.06
C GLN A 1111 23.20 9.39 -7.04
N THR A 1112 22.38 8.48 -6.52
CA THR A 1112 22.68 7.05 -6.47
C THR A 1112 21.43 6.24 -6.77
N LEU A 1113 21.63 5.12 -7.44
CA LEU A 1113 20.60 4.10 -7.64
C LEU A 1113 21.25 2.74 -7.44
N GLU A 1114 20.87 2.07 -6.36
CA GLU A 1114 21.49 0.81 -5.92
C GLU A 1114 20.42 -0.27 -5.76
N SER A 1115 20.85 -1.53 -5.67
CA SER A 1115 19.94 -2.62 -5.36
C SER A 1115 19.54 -2.64 -3.88
N GLU A 1116 18.28 -2.98 -3.62
CA GLU A 1116 17.82 -3.31 -2.29
C GLU A 1116 18.47 -4.62 -1.81
N LYS A 1117 18.95 -4.62 -0.57
CA LYS A 1117 19.64 -5.77 0.01
C LYS A 1117 18.70 -6.75 0.70
N ILE A 1118 18.90 -8.03 0.44
CA ILE A 1118 18.22 -9.14 1.13
C ILE A 1118 19.07 -9.54 2.33
N VAL A 1119 18.54 -9.38 3.54
CA VAL A 1119 19.22 -9.81 4.77
C VAL A 1119 18.96 -11.29 5.03
N HIS A 1120 20.02 -12.10 4.94
CA HIS A 1120 20.01 -13.53 5.25
C HIS A 1120 20.28 -13.77 6.74
N LEU A 1121 19.89 -14.95 7.24
CA LEU A 1121 20.23 -15.41 8.60
C LEU A 1121 20.01 -14.37 9.72
N LYS A 1122 18.85 -13.67 9.68
CA LYS A 1122 18.57 -12.42 10.41
C LYS A 1122 18.85 -12.40 11.92
N ASN A 1123 18.84 -13.56 12.59
CA ASN A 1123 18.92 -13.66 14.04
C ASN A 1123 20.30 -14.14 14.54
N LEU A 1124 21.29 -14.28 13.66
CA LEU A 1124 22.66 -14.56 14.10
C LEU A 1124 23.28 -13.31 14.74
N LYS A 1125 24.02 -13.50 15.83
CA LYS A 1125 24.84 -12.46 16.49
C LYS A 1125 26.08 -12.04 15.67
N LYS A 1126 26.24 -12.57 14.45
CA LYS A 1126 27.35 -12.29 13.51
C LYS A 1126 27.05 -11.10 12.61
N LYS A 1127 28.03 -10.67 11.79
CA LYS A 1127 27.85 -9.64 10.76
C LYS A 1127 26.64 -9.99 9.88
N LYS A 1128 25.84 -8.98 9.51
CA LYS A 1128 24.67 -9.19 8.65
C LYS A 1128 25.13 -9.61 7.26
N LEU A 1129 24.73 -10.81 6.87
CA LEU A 1129 24.96 -11.34 5.54
C LEU A 1129 23.88 -10.81 4.58
N MET A 1130 24.30 -10.27 3.45
CA MET A 1130 23.41 -9.59 2.50
C MET A 1130 23.75 -9.96 1.06
N THR A 1131 22.71 -10.06 0.23
CA THR A 1131 22.82 -10.16 -1.24
C THR A 1131 21.98 -9.09 -1.89
N ASP A 1132 22.37 -8.65 -3.07
CA ASP A 1132 21.65 -7.66 -3.85
C ASP A 1132 20.50 -8.31 -4.62
N ARG A 1133 19.33 -7.68 -4.61
CA ARG A 1133 18.12 -8.19 -5.24
C ARG A 1133 18.17 -8.13 -6.77
N ASN A 1134 18.83 -7.10 -7.31
CA ASN A 1134 18.97 -6.77 -8.73
C ASN A 1134 20.46 -6.57 -9.05
N SER A 1135 20.84 -6.75 -10.32
CA SER A 1135 22.21 -6.50 -10.78
C SER A 1135 22.55 -5.01 -10.79
N GLU A 1136 23.85 -4.69 -10.72
CA GLU A 1136 24.33 -3.30 -10.84
C GLU A 1136 24.04 -2.73 -12.23
N GLU A 1137 24.14 -3.55 -13.28
CA GLU A 1137 23.82 -3.15 -14.65
C GLU A 1137 22.35 -2.76 -14.82
N LEU A 1138 21.42 -3.52 -14.20
CA LEU A 1138 20.01 -3.14 -14.19
C LEU A 1138 19.78 -1.85 -13.39
N CYS A 1139 20.56 -1.60 -12.33
CA CYS A 1139 20.48 -0.32 -11.62
C CYS A 1139 20.89 0.83 -12.54
N GLU A 1140 21.99 0.71 -13.31
CA GLU A 1140 22.37 1.75 -14.27
C GLU A 1140 21.33 1.91 -15.39
N LEU A 1141 20.78 0.81 -15.90
CA LEU A 1141 19.72 0.85 -16.91
C LEU A 1141 18.47 1.60 -16.42
N VAL A 1142 18.05 1.37 -15.17
CA VAL A 1142 16.93 2.11 -14.56
C VAL A 1142 17.28 3.58 -14.38
N LYS A 1143 18.51 3.92 -13.98
CA LYS A 1143 18.95 5.32 -13.85
C LYS A 1143 18.85 6.04 -15.21
N VAL A 1144 19.39 5.43 -16.27
CA VAL A 1144 19.31 5.97 -17.63
C VAL A 1144 17.87 6.09 -18.11
N MET A 1145 16.97 5.15 -17.77
CA MET A 1145 15.54 5.28 -18.08
C MET A 1145 14.93 6.57 -17.50
N PHE A 1146 15.32 7.00 -16.31
CA PHE A 1146 14.82 8.26 -15.73
C PHE A 1146 15.34 9.50 -16.45
N GLU A 1147 16.60 9.45 -16.90
CA GLU A 1147 17.33 10.54 -17.57
C GLU A 1147 17.15 10.53 -19.09
N TYR A 1148 16.54 9.47 -19.63
CA TYR A 1148 16.35 9.30 -21.07
C TYR A 1148 15.40 10.38 -21.59
N LYS A 1149 15.81 10.99 -22.70
CA LYS A 1149 15.07 11.98 -23.46
C LYS A 1149 15.45 11.76 -24.92
N ALA A 1150 14.47 11.75 -25.81
CA ALA A 1150 14.76 11.74 -27.24
C ALA A 1150 15.57 13.00 -27.59
N LEU A 1151 16.70 12.83 -28.26
CA LEU A 1151 17.41 13.92 -28.91
C LEU A 1151 16.63 14.26 -30.20
N GLU A 1152 16.39 15.55 -30.44
CA GLU A 1152 15.86 16.04 -31.73
C GLU A 1152 16.82 15.73 -32.87
#